data_AF-A0A9P9IQ99-F1
#
_entry.id   AF-A0A9P9IQ99-F1
#
_cell.length_a   1.000
_cell.length_b   1.000
_cell.length_c   1.000
_cell.angle_alpha   90.00
_cell.angle_beta   90.00
_cell.angle_gamma   90.00
#
_symmetry.space_group_name_H-M   'P 1'
#
loop_
_entity.id
_entity.type
_entity.pdbx_description
1 polymer ?
#
loop_
_entity_poly.entity_id
_entity_poly.type
_entity_poly.pdbx_seq_one_letter_code
_entity_poly.pdbx_strand_id
1 'polypeptide(L)'
;MPPPRSSTTCSQCRARKVKCDGGPNPCSNCIRLSFGCSFAATSPVGAAAGFSTSPVSGPGSASSRPERRRGTRACAQCRSQKSRCSGELPTCAACRARAKECVYPDLKRPQRRVHGSSNVGESVSPISPHVLQSSPSDAGSLSHPPPATTAMASLAPVGSSCSPNDSLSNSSFNLPPVRDQLHLINDFFRHLHPSPVYSFLSEMPVTQRCLDGTLDETLLLAMCAISALHLGYAKYHPLATASWAQRAEDAIWARIERPSVFGVQALLLVVRYRVETGSFQRAYMLFALAARAASALRLQYERIDLSHLAQEVRRRLMWCLMLLDSQFASGLPESEMCSHESIYVKLPCREEEFHGDGDGDLVSSSLDGVPEDGLLATYIRLSMMRRDVMRLMRQIRLAGEPTSQLVDLVDEFARSLQQLAVPPYTKHDLERYARSRWLVRYVTLHLSWHQAHCDAYRLFLPGYREAAPAVVISEYPATYIQMAARLCLHHARANIAILTNWAAMGSFPVAAPHDISICGYHASRLVLFLSRWPILLPSESDEPNMTPEDASSQANSVLTICKRLHGNSPLINHLVRDLEAVIQAHAAGEPEHSSSDPDDDGAQTRQPRFAVTVQRHKSLGVHSILRRARFVDDSADEGPPKPAYATDTAPHPPSMADVLGMGTSTFDSLVRASSFAETQTPLETSLDTPLFPITGEPFDFGSWDSWADLSKSISCYGAGINSTPNLDRIANEGMRFDHCYVTNSICTPSRAAVLCGTHNHVNGVVTLDSKIDKRIPNVAKQLRSSKGYQTAMIGKWHLGEGKDHEPTGFDHWSVLPGQGEYWDPEFIEAEGKTVRIPGYATDIITDKSIAWMAERDPNRPFFLMCHHKAPHRSWEYDSKHKDLYTDPIDLPDTFTDDYKNRANAAKVAKMRIAEDLTYGDLGIVQPEGPRSVIGEKMVDIWWWQDRKIPAPEDVTTLTLRCKESGQAFTFSSQQELAEWKFQRYMQRYLRTIQSVDDNVGRMLDWLDEQGLAEDTVVIYTSDQGFFLGEHGWFDKRFMYEESFQMPFLIRYPREIAPASVCKDIICNVDFAPTFLDLAGARIPTYMQGVSFRPVIQGKTPADWQQVAYHRYWMHRDVIHEAYAHYGVRDQRYKLIYWYNEDFGLEGTRPGGQEKEWELFDCQEDPLELFNCYHEAKYADIVKTMTKMLEDKMEEIGDEPVHPRLLS
;
A
#
# COMPACT_ATOMS: atom_id res chain seq x y z
N MET A 1 21.60 21.31 -16.49
CA MET A 1 20.44 22.22 -16.26
C MET A 1 19.90 22.69 -17.60
N PRO A 2 18.57 22.86 -17.75
CA PRO A 2 17.98 23.87 -18.66
C PRO A 2 17.37 25.06 -17.89
N PRO A 3 17.11 26.21 -18.55
CA PRO A 3 16.88 27.51 -17.89
C PRO A 3 15.43 27.80 -17.41
N PRO A 4 15.23 28.79 -16.51
CA PRO A 4 13.92 29.15 -15.95
C PRO A 4 12.99 29.88 -16.94
N ARG A 5 11.69 29.87 -16.66
CA ARG A 5 10.64 30.51 -17.50
C ARG A 5 10.32 31.93 -17.02
N SER A 6 10.44 32.91 -17.91
CA SER A 6 9.92 34.27 -17.70
C SER A 6 8.45 34.42 -18.15
N SER A 7 7.78 35.49 -17.71
CA SER A 7 6.31 35.58 -17.60
C SER A 7 5.59 36.42 -18.67
N THR A 8 6.16 36.56 -19.87
CA THR A 8 5.60 37.42 -20.94
C THR A 8 4.71 36.65 -21.94
N THR A 9 3.49 37.16 -22.18
CA THR A 9 2.50 36.57 -23.11
C THR A 9 1.88 37.68 -23.98
N CYS A 10 1.93 37.55 -25.30
CA CYS A 10 1.42 38.58 -26.21
C CYS A 10 -0.12 38.67 -26.21
N SER A 11 -0.67 39.82 -26.62
CA SER A 11 -2.11 40.12 -26.46
C SER A 11 -3.02 39.18 -27.25
N GLN A 12 -2.66 38.78 -28.48
CA GLN A 12 -3.46 37.84 -29.26
C GLN A 12 -3.46 36.43 -28.65
N CYS A 13 -2.31 35.96 -28.13
CA CYS A 13 -2.25 34.69 -27.40
C CYS A 13 -3.08 34.74 -26.10
N ARG A 14 -2.96 35.83 -25.33
CA ARG A 14 -3.73 36.06 -24.09
C ARG A 14 -5.24 36.12 -24.36
N ALA A 15 -5.68 36.95 -25.32
CA ALA A 15 -7.08 37.13 -25.67
C ALA A 15 -7.74 35.84 -26.21
N ARG A 16 -6.97 34.97 -26.87
CA ARG A 16 -7.44 33.68 -27.39
C ARG A 16 -7.22 32.51 -26.42
N LYS A 17 -6.67 32.75 -25.22
CA LYS A 17 -6.25 31.74 -24.23
C LYS A 17 -5.43 30.59 -24.85
N VAL A 18 -4.44 30.93 -25.69
CA VAL A 18 -3.47 29.99 -26.24
C VAL A 18 -2.06 30.27 -25.70
N LYS A 19 -1.28 29.22 -25.44
CA LYS A 19 0.05 29.33 -24.84
C LYS A 19 0.98 30.14 -25.75
N CYS A 20 1.46 31.27 -25.24
CA CYS A 20 2.52 32.05 -25.87
C CYS A 20 3.88 31.43 -25.52
N ASP A 21 4.78 31.45 -26.47
CA ASP A 21 6.13 30.89 -26.43
C ASP A 21 7.20 31.89 -25.94
N GLY A 22 6.79 33.11 -25.54
CA GLY A 22 7.68 34.17 -25.02
C GLY A 22 8.72 34.72 -26.00
N GLY A 23 8.88 34.11 -27.18
CA GLY A 23 10.02 34.31 -28.08
C GLY A 23 10.16 35.73 -28.63
N PRO A 24 11.39 36.11 -29.04
CA PRO A 24 11.74 37.46 -29.47
C PRO A 24 11.12 37.81 -30.83
N ASN A 25 9.91 38.35 -30.75
CA ASN A 25 9.35 39.34 -31.67
C ASN A 25 9.35 38.99 -33.19
N PRO A 26 8.24 38.47 -33.77
CA PRO A 26 6.97 38.07 -33.15
C PRO A 26 6.93 36.59 -32.72
N CYS A 27 6.01 36.22 -31.83
CA CYS A 27 5.97 34.86 -31.27
C CYS A 27 5.44 33.81 -32.27
N SER A 28 5.93 32.58 -32.20
CA SER A 28 5.71 31.53 -33.22
C SER A 28 4.24 31.13 -33.38
N ASN A 29 3.46 31.14 -32.31
CA ASN A 29 2.01 30.87 -32.38
C ASN A 29 1.22 32.01 -33.05
N CYS A 30 1.74 33.24 -33.10
CA CYS A 30 1.15 34.32 -33.89
C CYS A 30 1.58 34.22 -35.37
N ILE A 31 2.85 33.90 -35.65
CA ILE A 31 3.36 33.66 -37.01
C ILE A 31 2.55 32.53 -37.69
N ARG A 32 2.51 31.35 -37.06
CA ARG A 32 1.85 30.13 -37.58
C ARG A 32 0.35 30.26 -37.81
N LEU A 33 -0.29 31.25 -37.18
CA LEU A 33 -1.73 31.53 -37.30
C LEU A 33 -2.01 32.88 -38.01
N SER A 34 -0.97 33.52 -38.56
CA SER A 34 -1.04 34.79 -39.28
C SER A 34 -1.76 35.92 -38.53
N PHE A 35 -1.51 36.05 -37.22
CA PHE A 35 -2.06 37.14 -36.39
C PHE A 35 -0.98 38.15 -35.99
N GLY A 36 -1.34 39.44 -35.96
CA GLY A 36 -0.46 40.50 -35.47
C GLY A 36 -0.08 40.29 -34.00
N CYS A 37 1.21 40.12 -33.72
CA CYS A 37 1.73 39.85 -32.38
C CYS A 37 2.07 41.15 -31.65
N SER A 38 1.59 41.35 -30.42
CA SER A 38 1.88 42.58 -29.66
C SER A 38 3.30 42.69 -29.10
N PHE A 39 4.20 41.75 -29.43
CA PHE A 39 5.63 41.92 -29.18
C PHE A 39 6.32 42.70 -30.31
N ALA A 40 5.63 42.92 -31.44
CA ALA A 40 6.06 43.80 -32.52
C ALA A 40 6.00 45.28 -32.11
N ALA A 41 7.05 45.71 -31.40
CA ALA A 41 7.36 47.13 -31.26
C ALA A 41 7.54 47.75 -32.65
N THR A 42 6.76 48.78 -32.94
CA THR A 42 6.74 49.46 -34.24
C THR A 42 7.51 50.78 -34.19
N SER A 43 7.98 51.22 -35.34
CA SER A 43 8.50 52.57 -35.57
C SER A 43 8.01 53.08 -36.94
N PRO A 44 7.95 54.41 -37.15
CA PRO A 44 6.71 54.98 -37.67
C PRO A 44 6.77 55.50 -39.12
N VAL A 45 5.61 55.50 -39.79
CA VAL A 45 5.19 56.57 -40.73
C VAL A 45 3.68 56.81 -40.52
N GLY A 46 3.25 58.07 -40.50
CA GLY A 46 1.98 58.52 -39.92
C GLY A 46 0.68 58.42 -40.74
N ALA A 47 -0.39 58.91 -40.07
CA ALA A 47 -1.76 59.21 -40.54
C ALA A 47 -2.66 58.01 -40.95
N ALA A 48 -3.98 57.98 -40.70
CA ALA A 48 -4.92 59.05 -40.28
C ALA A 48 -6.06 58.52 -39.34
N ALA A 49 -7.01 59.39 -38.98
CA ALA A 49 -8.18 59.12 -38.10
C ALA A 49 -9.15 58.05 -38.65
N GLY A 50 -10.03 57.39 -37.85
CA GLY A 50 -10.39 57.53 -36.43
C GLY A 50 -11.00 56.22 -35.86
N PHE A 51 -12.10 56.18 -35.07
CA PHE A 51 -13.02 57.22 -34.61
C PHE A 51 -13.81 56.80 -33.32
N SER A 52 -14.01 57.77 -32.42
CA SER A 52 -15.08 58.01 -31.40
C SER A 52 -16.08 56.94 -30.87
N THR A 53 -16.34 57.04 -29.55
CA THR A 53 -17.61 56.84 -28.79
C THR A 53 -18.34 55.49 -28.67
N SER A 54 -18.50 55.04 -27.41
CA SER A 54 -19.64 54.26 -26.87
C SER A 54 -20.88 55.21 -26.66
N PRO A 55 -22.13 54.76 -26.32
CA PRO A 55 -22.45 53.92 -25.14
C PRO A 55 -23.69 52.96 -25.31
N VAL A 56 -24.44 52.73 -24.23
CA VAL A 56 -25.40 51.64 -23.94
C VAL A 56 -26.86 51.95 -24.31
N SER A 57 -27.62 50.93 -24.76
CA SER A 57 -29.07 50.79 -24.54
C SER A 57 -29.58 49.35 -24.80
N GLY A 58 -30.64 48.90 -24.12
CA GLY A 58 -31.44 47.70 -24.44
C GLY A 58 -32.86 48.10 -24.88
N PRO A 59 -33.91 47.25 -24.73
CA PRO A 59 -33.98 45.80 -24.44
C PRO A 59 -34.66 45.00 -25.59
N GLY A 60 -34.84 43.67 -25.47
CA GLY A 60 -35.72 42.94 -26.41
C GLY A 60 -35.71 41.39 -26.38
N SER A 61 -36.91 40.81 -26.19
CA SER A 61 -37.40 39.46 -26.55
C SER A 61 -36.46 38.23 -26.59
N ALA A 62 -36.88 37.15 -25.93
CA ALA A 62 -36.22 35.84 -26.03
C ALA A 62 -36.39 35.17 -27.41
N SER A 63 -35.31 34.55 -27.89
CA SER A 63 -35.33 33.50 -28.92
C SER A 63 -34.24 32.48 -28.60
N SER A 64 -34.55 31.19 -28.63
CA SER A 64 -33.62 30.12 -28.24
C SER A 64 -32.40 30.03 -29.17
N ARG A 65 -31.26 30.54 -28.71
CA ARG A 65 -29.97 30.36 -29.40
C ARG A 65 -29.41 28.98 -29.05
N PRO A 66 -29.20 28.07 -30.03
CA PRO A 66 -28.70 26.73 -29.75
C PRO A 66 -27.28 26.75 -29.18
N GLU A 67 -26.97 25.74 -28.38
CA GLU A 67 -25.68 25.62 -27.70
C GLU A 67 -24.51 25.53 -28.71
N ARG A 68 -23.47 26.34 -28.49
CA ARG A 68 -22.37 26.50 -29.47
C ARG A 68 -21.39 25.34 -29.40
N ARG A 69 -21.65 24.31 -30.21
CA ARG A 69 -20.89 23.05 -30.29
C ARG A 69 -19.38 23.25 -30.34
N ARG A 70 -18.66 22.46 -29.54
CA ARG A 70 -17.19 22.36 -29.49
C ARG A 70 -16.72 20.91 -29.67
N GLY A 71 -15.40 20.70 -29.73
CA GLY A 71 -14.80 19.37 -29.77
C GLY A 71 -15.26 18.57 -31.00
N THR A 72 -15.61 17.30 -30.79
CA THR A 72 -16.17 16.40 -31.81
C THR A 72 -17.53 16.83 -32.36
N ARG A 73 -18.31 17.61 -31.60
CA ARG A 73 -19.66 18.07 -31.99
C ARG A 73 -19.64 19.27 -32.96
N ALA A 74 -18.49 19.94 -33.12
CA ALA A 74 -18.33 21.05 -34.07
C ALA A 74 -18.07 20.56 -35.51
N CYS A 75 -18.42 21.36 -36.52
CA CYS A 75 -18.05 21.05 -37.90
C CYS A 75 -16.53 21.04 -38.07
N ALA A 76 -16.03 20.24 -39.02
CA ALA A 76 -14.59 20.00 -39.21
C ALA A 76 -13.78 21.29 -39.35
N GLN A 77 -14.30 22.28 -40.07
CA GLN A 77 -13.62 23.55 -40.32
C GLN A 77 -13.63 24.51 -39.12
N CYS A 78 -14.69 24.51 -38.29
CA CYS A 78 -14.63 25.24 -37.02
C CYS A 78 -13.68 24.55 -36.02
N ARG A 79 -13.66 23.20 -36.02
CA ARG A 79 -12.80 22.37 -35.16
C ARG A 79 -11.31 22.57 -35.49
N SER A 80 -10.93 22.54 -36.77
CA SER A 80 -9.55 22.76 -37.23
C SER A 80 -9.04 24.17 -36.86
N GLN A 81 -9.87 25.19 -37.07
CA GLN A 81 -9.58 26.58 -36.72
C GLN A 81 -9.80 26.91 -35.22
N LYS A 82 -10.08 25.91 -34.37
CA LYS A 82 -10.41 26.05 -32.93
C LYS A 82 -11.41 27.18 -32.61
N SER A 83 -12.41 27.36 -33.47
CA SER A 83 -13.39 28.45 -33.41
C SER A 83 -14.80 27.96 -33.05
N ARG A 84 -15.65 28.86 -32.53
CA ARG A 84 -17.00 28.50 -32.05
C ARG A 84 -17.93 28.21 -33.23
N CYS A 85 -18.30 26.94 -33.42
CA CYS A 85 -19.35 26.53 -34.34
C CYS A 85 -20.74 26.94 -33.80
N SER A 86 -21.68 27.34 -34.68
CA SER A 86 -23.07 27.65 -34.27
C SER A 86 -24.02 26.46 -34.32
N GLY A 87 -23.64 25.33 -34.93
CA GLY A 87 -24.47 24.13 -34.99
C GLY A 87 -25.52 24.11 -36.12
N GLU A 88 -25.72 25.20 -36.87
CA GLU A 88 -26.66 25.24 -38.00
C GLU A 88 -26.21 24.32 -39.16
N LEU A 89 -27.21 23.77 -39.86
CA LEU A 89 -27.08 23.02 -41.11
C LEU A 89 -27.75 23.81 -42.25
N PRO A 90 -27.31 23.68 -43.52
CA PRO A 90 -26.14 22.91 -43.96
C PRO A 90 -24.80 23.61 -43.64
N THR A 91 -24.80 24.93 -43.38
CA THR A 91 -23.59 25.69 -43.03
C THR A 91 -23.78 26.47 -41.73
N CYS A 92 -22.84 26.35 -40.79
CA CYS A 92 -22.84 27.14 -39.57
C CYS A 92 -22.49 28.61 -39.87
N ALA A 93 -23.06 29.57 -39.14
CA ALA A 93 -22.81 31.00 -39.34
C ALA A 93 -21.32 31.38 -39.36
N ALA A 94 -20.47 30.71 -38.56
CA ALA A 94 -19.03 30.96 -38.55
C ALA A 94 -18.29 30.48 -39.81
N CYS A 95 -18.79 29.46 -40.50
CA CYS A 95 -18.29 29.03 -41.82
C CYS A 95 -18.91 29.89 -42.94
N ARG A 96 -20.21 30.18 -42.85
CA ARG A 96 -20.97 30.99 -43.81
C ARG A 96 -20.37 32.40 -43.93
N ALA A 97 -20.11 33.07 -42.81
CA ALA A 97 -19.47 34.39 -42.75
C ALA A 97 -17.98 34.39 -43.13
N ARG A 98 -17.38 33.22 -43.40
CA ARG A 98 -15.98 33.07 -43.85
C ARG A 98 -15.86 32.49 -45.27
N ALA A 99 -16.99 32.27 -45.95
CA ALA A 99 -17.06 31.54 -47.22
C ALA A 99 -16.26 30.22 -47.20
N LYS A 100 -16.43 29.42 -46.15
CA LYS A 100 -15.81 28.08 -46.03
C LYS A 100 -16.86 26.98 -45.91
N GLU A 101 -16.49 25.81 -46.41
CA GLU A 101 -17.28 24.58 -46.29
C GLU A 101 -17.48 24.16 -44.82
N CYS A 102 -18.56 23.42 -44.55
CA CYS A 102 -19.06 23.19 -43.20
C CYS A 102 -19.53 21.74 -42.97
N VAL A 103 -18.66 20.77 -43.20
CA VAL A 103 -18.96 19.35 -42.97
C VAL A 103 -19.03 19.03 -41.47
N TYR A 104 -20.11 18.37 -41.02
CA TYR A 104 -20.21 17.78 -39.68
C TYR A 104 -19.97 16.27 -39.76
N PRO A 105 -19.32 15.65 -38.75
CA PRO A 105 -19.20 14.19 -38.70
C PRO A 105 -20.55 13.53 -38.39
N ASP A 106 -20.88 12.48 -39.14
CA ASP A 106 -22.13 11.73 -38.91
C ASP A 106 -22.09 10.89 -37.63
N LEU A 107 -23.22 10.87 -36.92
CA LEU A 107 -23.41 10.09 -35.69
C LEU A 107 -24.42 8.97 -35.95
N LYS A 108 -23.92 7.75 -36.21
CA LYS A 108 -24.78 6.56 -36.33
C LYS A 108 -25.51 6.31 -35.01
N ARG A 109 -26.80 5.95 -35.10
CA ARG A 109 -27.77 5.96 -34.01
C ARG A 109 -28.53 4.61 -33.99
N PRO A 110 -28.70 3.94 -32.84
CA PRO A 110 -29.51 2.72 -32.75
C PRO A 110 -31.02 3.04 -32.83
N GLN A 111 -31.83 2.07 -33.29
CA GLN A 111 -33.28 2.24 -33.42
C GLN A 111 -34.09 1.44 -32.37
N ARG A 112 -35.17 2.09 -31.92
CA ARG A 112 -36.36 1.58 -31.20
C ARG A 112 -37.41 1.12 -32.25
N ARG A 113 -38.49 0.36 -32.00
CA ARG A 113 -39.12 -0.22 -30.77
C ARG A 113 -40.24 -1.24 -31.14
N VAL A 114 -40.73 -1.96 -30.11
CA VAL A 114 -42.15 -2.39 -29.86
C VAL A 114 -42.69 -3.71 -30.46
N HIS A 115 -43.60 -4.28 -29.65
CA HIS A 115 -44.26 -5.59 -29.56
C HIS A 115 -44.82 -6.27 -30.83
N GLY A 116 -44.90 -7.61 -30.77
CA GLY A 116 -45.71 -8.47 -31.66
C GLY A 116 -45.82 -9.91 -31.12
N SER A 117 -47.04 -10.41 -30.98
CA SER A 117 -47.47 -11.65 -30.30
C SER A 117 -46.94 -13.01 -30.85
N SER A 118 -46.88 -14.00 -29.95
CA SER A 118 -47.20 -15.44 -30.11
C SER A 118 -46.44 -16.41 -31.06
N ASN A 119 -45.97 -17.50 -30.43
CA ASN A 119 -46.15 -18.93 -30.79
C ASN A 119 -45.29 -19.68 -31.84
N VAL A 120 -44.85 -20.88 -31.40
CA VAL A 120 -44.72 -22.17 -32.12
C VAL A 120 -43.68 -22.31 -33.25
N GLY A 121 -42.60 -23.06 -32.97
CA GLY A 121 -42.50 -24.49 -33.33
C GLY A 121 -42.11 -24.94 -34.76
N GLU A 122 -41.20 -25.93 -34.80
CA GLU A 122 -41.14 -27.06 -35.76
C GLU A 122 -40.85 -26.83 -37.27
N SER A 123 -39.54 -26.65 -37.57
CA SER A 123 -38.65 -27.65 -38.20
C SER A 123 -38.91 -28.34 -39.59
N VAL A 124 -37.78 -28.51 -40.31
CA VAL A 124 -37.41 -29.52 -41.37
C VAL A 124 -37.88 -29.36 -42.85
N SER A 125 -36.93 -29.62 -43.77
CA SER A 125 -37.05 -30.26 -45.13
C SER A 125 -36.70 -29.37 -46.38
N PRO A 126 -36.37 -29.93 -47.57
CA PRO A 126 -35.20 -30.81 -47.81
C PRO A 126 -34.41 -30.58 -49.15
N ILE A 127 -33.22 -31.18 -49.24
CA ILE A 127 -32.45 -31.75 -50.40
C ILE A 127 -32.83 -31.37 -51.88
N SER A 128 -31.84 -30.80 -52.62
CA SER A 128 -31.28 -31.11 -53.99
C SER A 128 -32.06 -31.93 -55.05
N PRO A 129 -31.83 -31.83 -56.41
CA PRO A 129 -30.51 -32.18 -57.04
C PRO A 129 -30.11 -31.81 -58.53
N HIS A 130 -28.83 -32.09 -58.87
CA HIS A 130 -28.27 -32.77 -60.10
C HIS A 130 -27.95 -32.14 -61.51
N VAL A 131 -27.12 -32.92 -62.26
CA VAL A 131 -26.70 -32.92 -63.71
C VAL A 131 -25.47 -32.03 -64.09
N LEU A 132 -24.22 -32.51 -64.34
CA LEU A 132 -23.58 -33.45 -65.34
C LEU A 132 -23.30 -32.81 -66.74
N GLN A 133 -22.25 -33.11 -67.53
CA GLN A 133 -21.16 -34.14 -67.53
C GLN A 133 -19.75 -33.50 -67.84
N SER A 134 -18.70 -33.96 -68.59
CA SER A 134 -18.36 -35.04 -69.57
C SER A 134 -16.82 -35.40 -69.59
N SER A 135 -16.26 -35.99 -70.67
CA SER A 135 -14.85 -36.53 -70.81
C SER A 135 -14.23 -36.26 -72.23
N PRO A 136 -13.07 -36.81 -72.75
CA PRO A 136 -12.24 -38.00 -72.35
C PRO A 136 -10.67 -37.98 -72.56
N SER A 137 -10.02 -39.15 -72.32
CA SER A 137 -8.78 -39.76 -72.91
C SER A 137 -7.39 -39.81 -72.21
N ASP A 138 -6.92 -41.06 -72.04
CA ASP A 138 -5.58 -41.71 -72.21
C ASP A 138 -4.37 -41.64 -71.22
N ALA A 139 -4.24 -42.75 -70.45
CA ALA A 139 -3.10 -43.72 -70.35
C ALA A 139 -1.69 -43.36 -69.80
N GLY A 140 -1.16 -44.19 -68.87
CA GLY A 140 0.30 -44.27 -68.55
C GLY A 140 0.69 -45.00 -67.24
N SER A 141 1.56 -46.02 -67.32
CA SER A 141 1.94 -46.98 -66.23
C SER A 141 3.39 -46.71 -65.72
N LEU A 142 3.96 -47.13 -64.57
CA LEU A 142 3.65 -47.92 -63.34
C LEU A 142 4.83 -47.65 -62.32
N SER A 143 5.12 -48.25 -61.13
CA SER A 143 4.54 -49.25 -60.20
C SER A 143 5.30 -49.32 -58.83
N HIS A 144 4.57 -49.43 -57.71
CA HIS A 144 4.82 -50.32 -56.53
C HIS A 144 6.01 -50.14 -55.51
N PRO A 145 5.92 -50.71 -54.26
CA PRO A 145 6.35 -49.99 -53.02
C PRO A 145 7.46 -50.59 -52.08
N PRO A 146 7.22 -51.15 -50.86
CA PRO A 146 7.90 -50.72 -49.59
C PRO A 146 8.69 -51.88 -48.89
N PRO A 147 9.06 -51.92 -47.56
CA PRO A 147 8.81 -51.00 -46.42
C PRO A 147 9.93 -50.82 -45.33
N ALA A 148 9.59 -50.08 -44.24
CA ALA A 148 9.97 -50.32 -42.82
C ALA A 148 11.33 -49.85 -42.22
N THR A 149 11.46 -50.14 -40.89
CA THR A 149 12.64 -50.20 -39.99
C THR A 149 13.28 -48.93 -39.38
N THR A 150 13.11 -48.82 -38.05
CA THR A 150 14.16 -48.76 -37.00
C THR A 150 15.06 -47.52 -36.86
N ALA A 151 15.30 -47.15 -35.59
CA ALA A 151 16.17 -46.04 -35.18
C ALA A 151 17.66 -46.36 -35.23
N MET A 152 18.51 -45.33 -35.33
CA MET A 152 19.50 -45.02 -34.29
C MET A 152 20.03 -43.58 -34.40
N ALA A 153 20.84 -43.16 -33.42
CA ALA A 153 21.32 -41.79 -33.27
C ALA A 153 22.80 -41.63 -33.64
N SER A 154 23.20 -40.43 -34.09
CA SER A 154 24.51 -39.81 -33.74
C SER A 154 24.61 -38.34 -34.14
N LEU A 155 24.68 -37.49 -33.11
CA LEU A 155 25.83 -36.62 -32.79
C LEU A 155 26.63 -35.91 -33.91
N ALA A 156 26.60 -34.57 -33.81
CA ALA A 156 27.77 -33.67 -33.91
C ALA A 156 28.35 -33.39 -35.32
N PRO A 157 29.32 -32.44 -35.45
CA PRO A 157 29.13 -31.00 -35.18
C PRO A 157 29.68 -30.11 -36.33
N VAL A 158 30.01 -28.84 -36.04
CA VAL A 158 30.62 -27.82 -36.93
C VAL A 158 29.64 -27.25 -37.98
N GLY A 159 29.65 -25.96 -38.35
CA GLY A 159 30.34 -24.81 -37.76
C GLY A 159 30.73 -23.73 -38.80
N SER A 160 30.74 -22.47 -38.37
CA SER A 160 31.23 -21.27 -39.08
C SER A 160 30.37 -20.66 -40.22
N SER A 161 30.24 -19.33 -40.13
CA SER A 161 30.20 -18.32 -41.21
C SER A 161 29.31 -18.51 -42.46
N CYS A 162 28.31 -17.62 -42.59
CA CYS A 162 28.12 -16.80 -43.80
C CYS A 162 27.53 -15.42 -43.46
N SER A 163 27.79 -14.43 -44.31
CA SER A 163 27.33 -13.04 -44.19
C SER A 163 26.08 -12.79 -45.05
N PRO A 164 25.36 -11.65 -44.92
CA PRO A 164 23.93 -11.62 -45.18
C PRO A 164 23.56 -11.41 -46.65
N ASN A 165 23.04 -12.47 -47.29
CA ASN A 165 22.01 -12.38 -48.32
C ASN A 165 21.42 -13.77 -48.60
N ASP A 166 20.34 -14.12 -47.89
CA ASP A 166 19.36 -15.06 -48.44
C ASP A 166 17.96 -14.69 -47.94
N SER A 167 17.05 -14.43 -48.88
CA SER A 167 15.77 -13.77 -48.60
C SER A 167 14.69 -14.77 -48.24
N LEU A 168 14.65 -15.21 -46.98
CA LEU A 168 13.51 -15.95 -46.45
C LEU A 168 12.24 -15.07 -46.47
N SER A 169 11.34 -15.40 -47.39
CA SER A 169 10.08 -14.70 -47.64
C SER A 169 9.18 -14.61 -46.40
N ASN A 170 8.36 -13.56 -46.32
CA ASN A 170 7.39 -13.32 -45.25
C ASN A 170 6.31 -14.41 -45.17
N SER A 171 6.59 -15.53 -44.50
CA SER A 171 5.57 -16.34 -43.85
C SER A 171 5.19 -15.64 -42.54
N SER A 172 3.97 -15.09 -42.48
CA SER A 172 3.46 -14.44 -41.27
C SER A 172 3.35 -15.48 -40.15
N PHE A 173 4.18 -15.36 -39.10
CA PHE A 173 4.10 -16.16 -37.88
C PHE A 173 2.83 -15.80 -37.09
N ASN A 174 1.71 -16.30 -37.58
CA ASN A 174 0.38 -16.17 -36.97
C ASN A 174 0.32 -16.95 -35.66
N LEU A 175 -0.69 -16.66 -34.84
CA LEU A 175 -1.02 -17.52 -33.69
C LEU A 175 -1.33 -18.95 -34.18
N PRO A 176 -1.08 -19.98 -33.36
CA PRO A 176 -1.45 -21.34 -33.72
C PRO A 176 -2.99 -21.49 -33.76
N PRO A 177 -3.55 -22.55 -34.38
CA PRO A 177 -5.00 -22.77 -34.40
C PRO A 177 -5.62 -22.79 -33.00
N VAL A 178 -6.90 -22.42 -32.84
CA VAL A 178 -7.55 -22.31 -31.50
C VAL A 178 -7.44 -23.60 -30.66
N ARG A 179 -7.57 -24.77 -31.28
CA ARG A 179 -7.31 -26.07 -30.61
C ARG A 179 -5.91 -26.15 -30.00
N ASP A 180 -4.91 -25.68 -30.73
CA ASP A 180 -3.51 -25.67 -30.31
C ASP A 180 -3.21 -24.59 -29.27
N GLN A 181 -3.92 -23.45 -29.30
CA GLN A 181 -3.89 -22.44 -28.24
C GLN A 181 -4.41 -23.04 -26.91
N LEU A 182 -5.55 -23.74 -26.95
CA LEU A 182 -6.13 -24.41 -25.79
C LEU A 182 -5.22 -25.50 -25.22
N HIS A 183 -4.56 -26.30 -26.07
CA HIS A 183 -3.52 -27.24 -25.61
C HIS A 183 -2.38 -26.49 -24.89
N LEU A 184 -1.80 -25.44 -25.49
CA LEU A 184 -0.72 -24.64 -24.88
C LEU A 184 -1.12 -23.95 -23.56
N ILE A 185 -2.40 -23.59 -23.39
CA ILE A 185 -2.94 -23.01 -22.15
C ILE A 185 -3.13 -24.10 -21.08
N ASN A 186 -3.73 -25.23 -21.42
CA ASN A 186 -3.89 -26.35 -20.48
C ASN A 186 -2.52 -26.88 -20.02
N ASP A 187 -1.52 -26.91 -20.90
CA ASP A 187 -0.16 -27.32 -20.55
C ASP A 187 0.63 -26.22 -19.80
N PHE A 188 0.29 -24.93 -19.97
CA PHE A 188 0.74 -23.87 -19.05
C PHE A 188 0.29 -24.18 -17.62
N PHE A 189 -1.01 -24.45 -17.44
CA PHE A 189 -1.57 -24.70 -16.12
C PHE A 189 -1.07 -26.03 -15.52
N ARG A 190 -0.90 -27.07 -16.34
CA ARG A 190 -0.37 -28.37 -15.89
C ARG A 190 1.10 -28.33 -15.47
N HIS A 191 1.95 -27.61 -16.20
CA HIS A 191 3.41 -27.72 -16.06
C HIS A 191 4.14 -26.45 -15.60
N LEU A 192 3.64 -25.26 -15.89
CA LEU A 192 4.31 -23.99 -15.56
C LEU A 192 3.69 -23.34 -14.31
N HIS A 193 2.35 -23.20 -14.27
CA HIS A 193 1.61 -22.60 -13.16
C HIS A 193 1.91 -23.15 -11.74
N PRO A 194 2.25 -24.44 -11.53
CA PRO A 194 2.63 -24.93 -10.21
C PRO A 194 3.90 -24.29 -9.64
N SER A 195 4.78 -23.78 -10.49
CA SER A 195 5.92 -22.95 -10.06
C SER A 195 5.42 -21.66 -9.38
N PRO A 196 5.94 -21.27 -8.20
CA PRO A 196 5.50 -20.07 -7.50
C PRO A 196 5.48 -18.80 -8.37
N VAL A 197 6.44 -18.66 -9.28
CA VAL A 197 6.65 -17.47 -10.13
C VAL A 197 5.76 -17.40 -11.37
N TYR A 198 4.94 -18.42 -11.63
CA TYR A 198 3.90 -18.43 -12.67
C TYR A 198 2.47 -18.50 -12.09
N SER A 199 2.33 -18.51 -10.76
CA SER A 199 1.11 -18.91 -10.05
C SER A 199 0.03 -17.81 -9.96
N PHE A 200 -0.12 -16.96 -10.97
CA PHE A 200 -0.92 -15.72 -10.93
C PHE A 200 -2.11 -15.66 -11.91
N LEU A 201 -2.45 -16.78 -12.56
CA LEU A 201 -3.57 -16.89 -13.49
C LEU A 201 -4.57 -17.92 -12.96
N SER A 202 -5.87 -17.66 -13.12
CA SER A 202 -6.90 -18.66 -12.80
C SER A 202 -7.22 -19.49 -14.04
N GLU A 203 -7.28 -20.82 -13.88
CA GLU A 203 -7.38 -21.80 -14.96
C GLU A 203 -8.72 -21.69 -15.71
N MET A 204 -9.85 -21.82 -15.00
CA MET A 204 -11.19 -21.80 -15.58
C MET A 204 -11.51 -20.50 -16.37
N PRO A 205 -11.31 -19.28 -15.86
CA PRO A 205 -11.61 -18.06 -16.60
C PRO A 205 -10.72 -17.84 -17.82
N VAL A 206 -9.46 -18.28 -17.79
CA VAL A 206 -8.54 -18.12 -18.93
C VAL A 206 -8.87 -19.11 -20.05
N THR A 207 -9.12 -20.38 -19.71
CA THR A 207 -9.52 -21.40 -20.69
C THR A 207 -10.89 -21.08 -21.31
N GLN A 208 -11.87 -20.64 -20.51
CA GLN A 208 -13.17 -20.19 -21.03
C GLN A 208 -13.04 -18.99 -21.97
N ARG A 209 -12.29 -17.95 -21.59
CA ARG A 209 -12.04 -16.78 -22.47
C ARG A 209 -11.30 -17.15 -23.76
N CYS A 210 -10.48 -18.20 -23.76
CA CYS A 210 -9.84 -18.71 -24.98
C CYS A 210 -10.87 -19.43 -25.89
N LEU A 211 -11.77 -20.24 -25.32
CA LEU A 211 -12.88 -20.86 -26.06
C LEU A 211 -13.80 -19.81 -26.70
N ASP A 212 -14.14 -18.76 -25.95
CA ASP A 212 -15.02 -17.67 -26.40
C ASP A 212 -14.34 -16.67 -27.35
N GLY A 213 -13.02 -16.76 -27.54
CA GLY A 213 -12.24 -15.78 -28.31
C GLY A 213 -12.17 -14.37 -27.67
N THR A 214 -12.36 -14.28 -26.34
CA THR A 214 -12.42 -13.02 -25.56
C THR A 214 -11.19 -12.79 -24.66
N LEU A 215 -10.21 -13.69 -24.69
CA LEU A 215 -8.91 -13.51 -24.01
C LEU A 215 -8.11 -12.38 -24.67
N ASP A 216 -7.46 -11.50 -23.88
CA ASP A 216 -6.62 -10.44 -24.43
C ASP A 216 -5.47 -11.06 -25.27
N GLU A 217 -5.35 -10.61 -26.54
CA GLU A 217 -4.40 -11.18 -27.51
C GLU A 217 -2.95 -11.17 -26.99
N THR A 218 -2.59 -10.20 -26.16
CA THR A 218 -1.24 -10.05 -25.61
C THR A 218 -0.95 -11.10 -24.54
N LEU A 219 -1.93 -11.38 -23.68
CA LEU A 219 -1.83 -12.48 -22.72
C LEU A 219 -1.81 -13.83 -23.44
N LEU A 220 -2.66 -14.02 -24.45
CA LEU A 220 -2.68 -15.22 -25.29
C LEU A 220 -1.32 -15.45 -25.99
N LEU A 221 -0.77 -14.43 -26.66
CA LEU A 221 0.55 -14.47 -27.31
C LEU A 221 1.65 -14.84 -26.31
N ALA A 222 1.65 -14.22 -25.13
CA ALA A 222 2.66 -14.48 -24.10
C ALA A 222 2.55 -15.89 -23.50
N MET A 223 1.32 -16.39 -23.25
CA MET A 223 1.07 -17.76 -22.79
C MET A 223 1.49 -18.79 -23.85
N CYS A 224 1.10 -18.62 -25.12
CA CYS A 224 1.52 -19.52 -26.20
C CYS A 224 3.05 -19.52 -26.38
N ALA A 225 3.71 -18.36 -26.26
CA ALA A 225 5.16 -18.25 -26.38
C ALA A 225 5.92 -18.98 -25.25
N ILE A 226 5.53 -18.76 -23.98
CA ILE A 226 6.23 -19.37 -22.83
C ILE A 226 5.95 -20.88 -22.73
N SER A 227 4.72 -21.34 -22.98
CA SER A 227 4.41 -22.77 -23.02
C SER A 227 5.17 -23.48 -24.14
N ALA A 228 5.15 -22.94 -25.37
CA ALA A 228 5.83 -23.57 -26.49
C ALA A 228 7.37 -23.61 -26.31
N LEU A 229 7.95 -22.66 -25.58
CA LEU A 229 9.37 -22.65 -25.22
C LEU A 229 9.71 -23.78 -24.24
N HIS A 230 9.00 -23.90 -23.11
CA HIS A 230 9.28 -24.91 -22.08
C HIS A 230 8.91 -26.33 -22.51
N LEU A 231 7.82 -26.50 -23.29
CA LEU A 231 7.34 -27.82 -23.73
C LEU A 231 8.13 -28.38 -24.93
N GLY A 232 9.02 -27.60 -25.55
CA GLY A 232 9.93 -28.06 -26.60
C GLY A 232 9.26 -28.58 -27.88
N TYR A 233 8.02 -28.17 -28.16
CA TYR A 233 7.23 -28.71 -29.27
C TYR A 233 7.85 -28.41 -30.64
N ALA A 234 8.44 -29.43 -31.27
CA ALA A 234 9.05 -29.34 -32.60
C ALA A 234 8.12 -28.82 -33.72
N LYS A 235 6.79 -28.86 -33.53
CA LYS A 235 5.82 -28.23 -34.46
C LYS A 235 5.81 -26.70 -34.42
N TYR A 236 6.43 -26.07 -33.43
CA TYR A 236 6.59 -24.62 -33.33
C TYR A 236 8.07 -24.26 -33.42
N HIS A 237 8.47 -23.68 -34.55
CA HIS A 237 9.85 -23.24 -34.75
C HIS A 237 10.24 -22.15 -33.71
N PRO A 238 11.48 -22.11 -33.20
CA PRO A 238 11.88 -21.10 -32.20
C PRO A 238 11.64 -19.64 -32.64
N LEU A 239 11.74 -19.35 -33.94
CA LEU A 239 11.40 -18.02 -34.49
C LEU A 239 9.91 -17.67 -34.33
N ALA A 240 9.01 -18.66 -34.33
CA ALA A 240 7.57 -18.44 -34.12
C ALA A 240 7.27 -18.04 -32.67
N THR A 241 7.84 -18.75 -31.68
CA THR A 241 7.65 -18.40 -30.27
C THR A 241 8.30 -17.05 -29.93
N ALA A 242 9.46 -16.75 -30.52
CA ALA A 242 10.11 -15.45 -30.40
C ALA A 242 9.29 -14.32 -31.04
N SER A 243 8.65 -14.58 -32.19
CA SER A 243 7.72 -13.65 -32.85
C SER A 243 6.48 -13.38 -32.00
N TRP A 244 5.88 -14.41 -31.39
CA TRP A 244 4.73 -14.24 -30.48
C TRP A 244 5.11 -13.43 -29.23
N ALA A 245 6.26 -13.72 -28.62
CA ALA A 245 6.79 -12.94 -27.49
C ALA A 245 7.10 -11.48 -27.88
N GLN A 246 7.64 -11.24 -29.08
CA GLN A 246 7.89 -9.89 -29.59
C GLN A 246 6.58 -9.13 -29.83
N ARG A 247 5.59 -9.73 -30.49
CA ARG A 247 4.26 -9.13 -30.70
C ARG A 247 3.57 -8.78 -29.38
N ALA A 248 3.68 -9.63 -28.36
CA ALA A 248 3.17 -9.32 -27.03
C ALA A 248 3.86 -8.09 -26.43
N GLU A 249 5.20 -8.01 -26.53
CA GLU A 249 5.96 -6.85 -26.07
C GLU A 249 5.59 -5.56 -26.82
N ASP A 250 5.45 -5.62 -28.15
CA ASP A 250 5.07 -4.48 -28.99
C ASP A 250 3.66 -3.97 -28.65
N ALA A 251 2.72 -4.89 -28.37
CA ALA A 251 1.37 -4.57 -27.93
C ALA A 251 1.29 -4.06 -26.47
N ILE A 252 2.36 -4.19 -25.69
CA ILE A 252 2.51 -3.55 -24.37
C ILE A 252 3.09 -2.14 -24.54
N TRP A 253 4.16 -1.99 -25.34
CA TRP A 253 4.74 -0.68 -25.66
C TRP A 253 3.71 0.27 -26.30
N ALA A 254 2.88 -0.21 -27.23
CA ALA A 254 1.81 0.56 -27.85
C ALA A 254 0.68 1.00 -26.88
N ARG A 255 0.65 0.46 -25.65
CA ARG A 255 -0.33 0.77 -24.60
C ARG A 255 0.32 1.25 -23.29
N ILE A 256 1.57 1.72 -23.32
CA ILE A 256 2.33 2.11 -22.11
C ILE A 256 1.65 3.20 -21.25
N GLU A 257 0.89 4.11 -21.87
CA GLU A 257 0.09 5.13 -21.16
C GLU A 257 -1.19 4.57 -20.49
N ARG A 258 -1.50 3.29 -20.69
CA ARG A 258 -2.76 2.63 -20.28
C ARG A 258 -2.47 1.22 -19.70
N PRO A 259 -1.82 1.14 -18.53
CA PRO A 259 -1.59 -0.15 -17.87
C PRO A 259 -2.92 -0.86 -17.59
N SER A 260 -2.90 -2.20 -17.62
CA SER A 260 -4.03 -3.06 -17.29
C SER A 260 -3.56 -4.35 -16.62
N VAL A 261 -4.43 -5.02 -15.86
CA VAL A 261 -4.07 -6.28 -15.16
C VAL A 261 -3.59 -7.34 -16.17
N PHE A 262 -4.31 -7.53 -17.28
CA PHE A 262 -3.90 -8.44 -18.36
C PHE A 262 -2.57 -8.02 -19.01
N GLY A 263 -2.31 -6.72 -19.13
CA GLY A 263 -1.03 -6.18 -19.60
C GLY A 263 0.13 -6.52 -18.66
N VAL A 264 -0.06 -6.38 -17.34
CA VAL A 264 0.96 -6.77 -16.33
C VAL A 264 1.18 -8.29 -16.31
N GLN A 265 0.11 -9.09 -16.41
CA GLN A 265 0.18 -10.55 -16.50
C GLN A 265 0.96 -11.00 -17.75
N ALA A 266 0.64 -10.43 -18.92
CA ALA A 266 1.34 -10.72 -20.17
C ALA A 266 2.81 -10.28 -20.12
N LEU A 267 3.08 -9.08 -19.58
CA LEU A 267 4.44 -8.56 -19.42
C LEU A 267 5.29 -9.44 -18.50
N LEU A 268 4.71 -9.97 -17.42
CA LEU A 268 5.39 -10.90 -16.50
C LEU A 268 5.80 -12.21 -17.19
N LEU A 269 4.95 -12.75 -18.08
CA LEU A 269 5.29 -13.89 -18.93
C LEU A 269 6.34 -13.55 -19.99
N VAL A 270 6.29 -12.36 -20.60
CA VAL A 270 7.31 -11.89 -21.56
C VAL A 270 8.66 -11.69 -20.88
N VAL A 271 8.71 -11.10 -19.67
CA VAL A 271 9.95 -10.99 -18.87
C VAL A 271 10.54 -12.37 -18.63
N ARG A 272 9.72 -13.35 -18.21
CA ARG A 272 10.17 -14.75 -18.06
C ARG A 272 10.70 -15.33 -19.36
N TYR A 273 10.01 -15.16 -20.49
CA TYR A 273 10.51 -15.58 -21.81
C TYR A 273 11.88 -14.95 -22.13
N ARG A 274 12.08 -13.65 -21.82
CA ARG A 274 13.38 -12.98 -22.00
C ARG A 274 14.47 -13.52 -21.07
N VAL A 275 14.16 -13.95 -19.84
CA VAL A 275 15.14 -14.60 -18.94
C VAL A 275 15.54 -15.98 -19.49
N GLU A 276 14.58 -16.82 -19.88
CA GLU A 276 14.86 -18.17 -20.41
C GLU A 276 15.63 -18.13 -21.74
N THR A 277 15.42 -17.09 -22.56
CA THR A 277 16.18 -16.86 -23.80
C THR A 277 17.46 -16.04 -23.60
N GLY A 278 17.87 -15.74 -22.35
CA GLY A 278 19.13 -15.07 -22.03
C GLY A 278 19.20 -13.58 -22.35
N SER A 279 18.07 -12.94 -22.67
CA SER A 279 17.95 -11.52 -22.99
C SER A 279 17.88 -10.63 -21.73
N PHE A 280 18.87 -10.78 -20.84
CA PHE A 280 18.80 -10.29 -19.44
C PHE A 280 18.59 -8.77 -19.29
N GLN A 281 19.27 -7.94 -20.10
CA GLN A 281 19.08 -6.47 -20.09
C GLN A 281 17.62 -6.12 -20.43
N ARG A 282 17.05 -6.76 -21.46
CA ARG A 282 15.67 -6.54 -21.89
C ARG A 282 14.68 -7.03 -20.85
N ALA A 283 14.95 -8.17 -20.20
CA ALA A 283 14.14 -8.68 -19.11
C ALA A 283 14.08 -7.71 -17.91
N TYR A 284 15.22 -7.15 -17.50
CA TYR A 284 15.30 -6.18 -16.40
C TYR A 284 14.49 -4.90 -16.68
N MET A 285 14.66 -4.31 -17.87
CA MET A 285 13.93 -3.09 -18.25
C MET A 285 12.41 -3.33 -18.39
N LEU A 286 12.00 -4.49 -18.90
CA LEU A 286 10.59 -4.89 -18.96
C LEU A 286 10.00 -5.19 -17.58
N PHE A 287 10.81 -5.69 -16.64
CA PHE A 287 10.39 -5.89 -15.26
C PHE A 287 10.13 -4.55 -14.54
N ALA A 288 11.01 -3.56 -14.72
CA ALA A 288 10.79 -2.21 -14.19
C ALA A 288 9.50 -1.56 -14.74
N LEU A 289 9.12 -1.86 -15.99
CA LEU A 289 7.83 -1.47 -16.55
C LEU A 289 6.66 -2.21 -15.88
N ALA A 290 6.80 -3.51 -15.60
CA ALA A 290 5.77 -4.30 -14.89
C ALA A 290 5.51 -3.79 -13.47
N ALA A 291 6.58 -3.50 -12.71
CA ALA A 291 6.50 -2.93 -11.37
C ALA A 291 5.79 -1.56 -11.37
N ARG A 292 6.16 -0.67 -12.30
CA ARG A 292 5.52 0.66 -12.44
C ARG A 292 4.06 0.56 -12.87
N ALA A 293 3.72 -0.37 -13.78
CA ALA A 293 2.34 -0.62 -14.19
C ALA A 293 1.49 -1.19 -13.05
N ALA A 294 2.04 -2.10 -12.24
CA ALA A 294 1.39 -2.62 -11.04
C ALA A 294 1.14 -1.51 -10.00
N SER A 295 2.13 -0.66 -9.76
CA SER A 295 2.02 0.49 -8.84
C SER A 295 0.95 1.50 -9.30
N ALA A 296 0.91 1.82 -10.60
CA ALA A 296 -0.08 2.71 -11.20
C ALA A 296 -1.53 2.15 -11.14
N LEU A 297 -1.67 0.83 -11.18
CA LEU A 297 -2.94 0.11 -10.99
C LEU A 297 -3.30 -0.14 -9.51
N ARG A 298 -2.49 0.39 -8.57
CA ARG A 298 -2.57 0.15 -7.12
C ARG A 298 -2.70 -1.36 -6.79
N LEU A 299 -1.98 -2.24 -7.51
CA LEU A 299 -2.03 -3.70 -7.27
C LEU A 299 -1.48 -4.11 -5.90
N GLN A 300 -0.66 -3.26 -5.31
CA GLN A 300 -0.10 -3.41 -3.97
C GLN A 300 -1.09 -3.07 -2.84
N TYR A 301 -2.32 -2.69 -3.16
CA TYR A 301 -3.41 -2.49 -2.18
C TYR A 301 -4.55 -3.49 -2.44
N GLU A 302 -5.11 -4.02 -1.35
CA GLU A 302 -6.32 -4.84 -1.36
C GLU A 302 -7.52 -4.00 -1.87
N ARG A 303 -8.46 -4.63 -2.58
CA ARG A 303 -9.66 -4.00 -3.15
C ARG A 303 -10.87 -4.87 -2.81
N ILE A 304 -11.48 -4.58 -1.66
CA ILE A 304 -12.54 -5.39 -1.04
C ILE A 304 -13.86 -5.41 -1.83
N ASP A 305 -14.05 -4.41 -2.70
CA ASP A 305 -15.11 -4.27 -3.70
C ASP A 305 -15.08 -5.35 -4.81
N LEU A 306 -13.92 -5.95 -5.07
CA LEU A 306 -13.77 -6.94 -6.13
C LEU A 306 -14.23 -8.32 -5.67
N SER A 307 -14.71 -9.15 -6.60
CA SER A 307 -15.03 -10.56 -6.29
C SER A 307 -13.80 -11.31 -5.78
N HIS A 308 -14.00 -12.33 -4.92
CA HIS A 308 -12.92 -13.07 -4.27
C HIS A 308 -11.83 -13.54 -5.25
N LEU A 309 -12.23 -14.08 -6.40
CA LEU A 309 -11.30 -14.53 -7.44
C LEU A 309 -10.48 -13.38 -8.06
N ALA A 310 -11.06 -12.18 -8.20
CA ALA A 310 -10.35 -11.01 -8.69
C ALA A 310 -9.40 -10.41 -7.65
N GLN A 311 -9.76 -10.45 -6.36
CA GLN A 311 -8.84 -10.13 -5.25
C GLN A 311 -7.65 -11.11 -5.26
N GLU A 312 -7.92 -12.40 -5.34
CA GLU A 312 -6.91 -13.46 -5.25
C GLU A 312 -5.94 -13.46 -6.46
N VAL A 313 -6.45 -13.19 -7.67
CA VAL A 313 -5.60 -12.94 -8.86
C VAL A 313 -4.71 -11.71 -8.66
N ARG A 314 -5.19 -10.63 -8.02
CA ARG A 314 -4.36 -9.45 -7.69
C ARG A 314 -3.27 -9.79 -6.67
N ARG A 315 -3.61 -10.49 -5.57
CA ARG A 315 -2.66 -10.97 -4.56
C ARG A 315 -1.55 -11.77 -5.21
N ARG A 316 -1.91 -12.85 -5.93
CA ARG A 316 -0.94 -13.75 -6.58
C ARG A 316 -0.07 -13.00 -7.59
N LEU A 317 -0.63 -12.09 -8.39
CA LEU A 317 0.15 -11.28 -9.33
C LEU A 317 1.17 -10.37 -8.64
N MET A 318 0.78 -9.69 -7.55
CA MET A 318 1.68 -8.80 -6.81
C MET A 318 2.79 -9.59 -6.09
N TRP A 319 2.47 -10.73 -5.49
CA TRP A 319 3.48 -11.60 -4.87
C TRP A 319 4.40 -12.27 -5.91
N CYS A 320 3.90 -12.64 -7.10
CA CYS A 320 4.75 -13.13 -8.19
C CYS A 320 5.71 -12.06 -8.72
N LEU A 321 5.30 -10.78 -8.73
CA LEU A 321 6.19 -9.66 -9.05
C LEU A 321 7.31 -9.53 -7.99
N MET A 322 7.00 -9.60 -6.70
CA MET A 322 8.00 -9.57 -5.61
C MET A 322 8.98 -10.75 -5.70
N LEU A 323 8.48 -11.97 -5.92
CA LEU A 323 9.32 -13.17 -6.08
C LEU A 323 10.29 -13.02 -7.27
N LEU A 324 9.84 -12.47 -8.40
CA LEU A 324 10.71 -12.22 -9.55
C LEU A 324 11.71 -11.08 -9.29
N ASP A 325 11.30 -10.02 -8.61
CA ASP A 325 12.20 -8.91 -8.23
C ASP A 325 13.38 -9.41 -7.38
N SER A 326 13.12 -10.33 -6.45
CA SER A 326 14.16 -10.93 -5.61
C SER A 326 15.29 -11.60 -6.43
N GLN A 327 14.96 -12.17 -7.61
CA GLN A 327 15.94 -12.76 -8.54
C GLN A 327 16.71 -11.71 -9.36
N PHE A 328 16.13 -10.53 -9.60
CA PHE A 328 16.82 -9.39 -10.22
C PHE A 328 17.70 -8.66 -9.21
N ALA A 329 17.08 -8.05 -8.18
CA ALA A 329 17.75 -7.25 -7.17
C ALA A 329 18.78 -8.05 -6.35
N SER A 330 18.54 -9.35 -6.12
CA SER A 330 19.46 -10.26 -5.43
C SER A 330 19.89 -9.76 -4.02
N GLY A 331 19.07 -8.93 -3.37
CA GLY A 331 19.37 -8.27 -2.09
C GLY A 331 20.03 -6.88 -2.16
N LEU A 332 20.12 -6.24 -3.34
CA LEU A 332 20.44 -4.80 -3.45
C LEU A 332 19.17 -3.95 -3.25
N PRO A 333 19.06 -3.12 -2.20
CA PRO A 333 17.91 -2.23 -2.00
C PRO A 333 17.73 -1.22 -3.15
N GLU A 334 18.82 -0.72 -3.72
CA GLU A 334 18.81 0.26 -4.82
C GLU A 334 18.31 -0.31 -6.16
N SER A 335 18.15 -1.64 -6.25
CA SER A 335 17.67 -2.36 -7.43
C SER A 335 16.29 -2.98 -7.27
N GLU A 336 15.67 -2.89 -6.07
CA GLU A 336 14.35 -3.46 -5.77
C GLU A 336 13.24 -2.50 -6.22
N MET A 337 12.25 -3.01 -6.98
CA MET A 337 11.13 -2.25 -7.54
C MET A 337 9.78 -2.62 -6.91
N CYS A 338 9.68 -3.80 -6.29
CA CYS A 338 8.49 -4.44 -5.74
C CYS A 338 8.72 -4.92 -4.29
N SER A 339 9.29 -4.04 -3.46
CA SER A 339 9.64 -4.40 -2.08
C SER A 339 8.43 -4.85 -1.26
N HIS A 340 8.61 -5.88 -0.43
CA HIS A 340 7.54 -6.39 0.42
C HIS A 340 6.99 -5.36 1.42
N GLU A 341 7.81 -4.38 1.83
CA GLU A 341 7.43 -3.25 2.68
C GLU A 341 6.39 -2.32 2.00
N SER A 342 6.27 -2.43 0.68
CA SER A 342 5.32 -1.70 -0.16
C SER A 342 4.11 -2.52 -0.60
N ILE A 343 3.96 -3.76 -0.11
CA ILE A 343 2.88 -4.69 -0.49
C ILE A 343 1.89 -4.88 0.67
N TYR A 344 0.70 -4.32 0.48
CA TYR A 344 -0.39 -4.25 1.47
C TYR A 344 -1.62 -5.07 1.05
N VAL A 345 -1.41 -6.09 0.20
CA VAL A 345 -2.39 -7.14 -0.08
C VAL A 345 -2.14 -8.34 0.84
N LYS A 346 -3.19 -9.12 1.12
CA LYS A 346 -3.07 -10.36 1.89
C LYS A 346 -2.18 -11.38 1.14
N LEU A 347 -1.64 -12.36 1.88
CA LEU A 347 -0.97 -13.50 1.26
C LEU A 347 -2.01 -14.30 0.42
N PRO A 348 -1.56 -15.07 -0.59
CA PRO A 348 -2.48 -15.90 -1.38
C PRO A 348 -3.20 -16.93 -0.50
N CYS A 349 -4.44 -17.25 -0.86
CA CYS A 349 -5.21 -18.35 -0.27
C CYS A 349 -4.58 -19.72 -0.57
N ARG A 350 -5.16 -20.81 -0.03
CA ARG A 350 -4.63 -22.16 -0.25
C ARG A 350 -4.69 -22.55 -1.73
N GLU A 351 -3.86 -23.51 -2.11
CA GLU A 351 -3.85 -24.08 -3.46
C GLU A 351 -5.23 -24.58 -3.91
N GLU A 352 -5.98 -25.25 -3.02
CA GLU A 352 -7.29 -25.83 -3.33
C GLU A 352 -8.37 -24.74 -3.54
N GLU A 353 -8.39 -23.73 -2.67
CA GLU A 353 -9.37 -22.64 -2.64
C GLU A 353 -9.35 -21.77 -3.90
N PHE A 354 -8.19 -21.63 -4.54
CA PHE A 354 -8.03 -20.86 -5.78
C PHE A 354 -8.60 -21.57 -7.03
N HIS A 355 -8.85 -22.87 -6.94
CA HIS A 355 -9.23 -23.72 -8.06
C HIS A 355 -10.67 -24.29 -7.98
N GLY A 356 -11.43 -23.97 -6.93
CA GLY A 356 -12.75 -24.56 -6.69
C GLY A 356 -13.80 -24.22 -7.76
N ASP A 357 -14.06 -25.16 -8.66
CA ASP A 357 -15.22 -26.05 -8.48
C ASP A 357 -14.99 -27.42 -9.17
N GLY A 358 -15.72 -28.44 -8.72
CA GLY A 358 -15.36 -29.86 -8.83
C GLY A 358 -14.82 -30.43 -10.17
N ASP A 359 -13.66 -31.09 -10.07
CA ASP A 359 -13.37 -32.32 -10.82
C ASP A 359 -13.05 -33.45 -9.82
N GLY A 360 -13.59 -34.64 -10.06
CA GLY A 360 -13.76 -35.68 -9.04
C GLY A 360 -12.67 -36.74 -8.99
N ASP A 361 -11.67 -36.67 -9.86
CA ASP A 361 -10.75 -37.78 -10.12
C ASP A 361 -9.31 -37.57 -9.59
N LEU A 362 -8.84 -38.60 -8.88
CA LEU A 362 -7.45 -38.86 -8.47
C LEU A 362 -6.81 -37.89 -7.43
N VAL A 363 -6.90 -38.36 -6.17
CA VAL A 363 -6.12 -37.93 -4.98
C VAL A 363 -6.58 -36.63 -4.30
N SER A 364 -7.91 -36.49 -4.14
CA SER A 364 -8.47 -35.76 -2.99
C SER A 364 -8.29 -36.54 -1.69
N SER A 365 -7.05 -36.63 -1.20
CA SER A 365 -6.78 -36.80 0.23
C SER A 365 -6.25 -35.47 0.77
N SER A 366 -6.66 -35.08 1.98
CA SER A 366 -6.12 -33.90 2.66
C SER A 366 -4.60 -33.97 2.66
N LEU A 367 -3.92 -32.92 2.19
CA LEU A 367 -2.47 -32.85 2.24
C LEU A 367 -2.02 -32.55 3.67
N ASP A 368 -2.17 -33.55 4.53
CA ASP A 368 -1.81 -33.51 5.95
C ASP A 368 -0.36 -33.04 6.09
N GLY A 369 -0.13 -32.03 6.93
CA GLY A 369 1.18 -31.38 7.08
C GLY A 369 1.41 -30.15 6.19
N VAL A 370 0.49 -29.78 5.28
CA VAL A 370 0.53 -28.46 4.63
C VAL A 370 0.22 -27.36 5.68
N PRO A 371 1.05 -26.30 5.80
CA PRO A 371 0.78 -25.17 6.69
C PRO A 371 -0.59 -24.53 6.45
N GLU A 372 -1.16 -23.88 7.46
CA GLU A 372 -2.54 -23.36 7.40
C GLU A 372 -2.80 -22.45 6.19
N ASP A 373 -1.85 -21.57 5.86
CA ASP A 373 -1.88 -20.66 4.71
C ASP A 373 -1.56 -21.29 3.33
N GLY A 374 -1.23 -22.59 3.26
CA GLY A 374 -0.84 -23.26 2.02
C GLY A 374 0.64 -23.10 1.61
N LEU A 375 1.03 -23.79 0.53
CA LEU A 375 2.44 -23.91 0.12
C LEU A 375 2.98 -22.60 -0.48
N LEU A 376 2.19 -21.90 -1.28
CA LEU A 376 2.59 -20.63 -1.92
C LEU A 376 2.83 -19.51 -0.89
N ALA A 377 1.91 -19.31 0.06
CA ALA A 377 2.05 -18.30 1.09
C ALA A 377 3.29 -18.55 1.97
N THR A 378 3.53 -19.82 2.33
CA THR A 378 4.72 -20.24 3.08
C THR A 378 6.02 -19.95 2.31
N TYR A 379 6.08 -20.27 1.00
CA TYR A 379 7.23 -19.95 0.16
C TYR A 379 7.43 -18.43 -0.01
N ILE A 380 6.37 -17.63 -0.05
CA ILE A 380 6.45 -16.15 -0.10
C ILE A 380 7.08 -15.61 1.19
N ARG A 381 6.58 -16.01 2.38
CA ARG A 381 7.18 -15.62 3.68
C ARG A 381 8.66 -15.98 3.76
N LEU A 382 9.01 -17.21 3.37
CA LEU A 382 10.38 -17.70 3.30
C LEU A 382 11.26 -16.89 2.33
N SER A 383 10.71 -16.45 1.20
CA SER A 383 11.45 -15.66 0.19
C SER A 383 11.73 -14.23 0.68
N MET A 384 10.79 -13.60 1.40
CA MET A 384 11.01 -12.34 2.10
C MET A 384 12.17 -12.47 3.09
N MET A 385 12.10 -13.48 3.97
CA MET A 385 13.14 -13.79 4.95
C MET A 385 14.52 -14.01 4.32
N ARG A 386 14.62 -14.78 3.22
CA ARG A 386 15.89 -15.01 2.52
C ARG A 386 16.47 -13.74 1.90
N ARG A 387 15.64 -12.83 1.38
CA ARG A 387 16.11 -11.51 0.91
C ARG A 387 16.73 -10.70 2.05
N ASP A 388 16.16 -10.72 3.25
CA ASP A 388 16.66 -9.90 4.36
C ASP A 388 17.99 -10.42 4.92
N VAL A 389 18.21 -11.74 4.96
CA VAL A 389 19.57 -12.29 5.17
C VAL A 389 20.51 -11.85 4.06
N MET A 390 20.11 -11.90 2.79
CA MET A 390 20.97 -11.42 1.69
C MET A 390 21.28 -9.92 1.78
N ARG A 391 20.38 -9.09 2.32
CA ARG A 391 20.63 -7.67 2.65
C ARG A 391 21.65 -7.54 3.80
N LEU A 392 21.44 -8.25 4.92
CA LEU A 392 22.32 -8.25 6.09
C LEU A 392 23.75 -8.71 5.74
N MET A 393 23.89 -9.83 5.01
CA MET A 393 25.16 -10.33 4.49
C MET A 393 25.92 -9.27 3.68
N ARG A 394 25.21 -8.49 2.85
CA ARG A 394 25.82 -7.43 2.02
C ARG A 394 26.28 -6.26 2.88
N GLN A 395 25.46 -5.81 3.83
CA GLN A 395 25.79 -4.71 4.75
C GLN A 395 27.08 -5.02 5.53
N ILE A 396 27.19 -6.21 6.13
CA ILE A 396 28.36 -6.62 6.92
C ILE A 396 29.63 -6.74 6.07
N ARG A 397 29.51 -7.28 4.84
CA ARG A 397 30.62 -7.36 3.88
C ARG A 397 31.07 -6.00 3.34
N LEU A 398 30.23 -4.96 3.45
CA LEU A 398 30.57 -3.58 3.09
C LEU A 398 31.12 -2.77 4.27
N ALA A 399 30.58 -2.97 5.48
CA ALA A 399 30.97 -2.25 6.69
C ALA A 399 32.45 -2.48 7.05
N GLY A 400 32.90 -3.74 7.07
CA GLY A 400 34.29 -4.09 7.36
C GLY A 400 34.72 -3.98 8.83
N GLU A 401 33.83 -3.51 9.71
CA GLU A 401 34.03 -3.36 11.15
C GLU A 401 33.17 -4.36 11.94
N PRO A 402 33.55 -4.76 13.17
CA PRO A 402 32.76 -5.65 14.01
C PRO A 402 31.32 -5.18 14.27
N THR A 403 30.37 -6.11 14.29
CA THR A 403 28.95 -5.83 14.58
C THR A 403 28.51 -6.67 15.77
N SER A 404 28.46 -6.06 16.96
CA SER A 404 28.23 -6.77 18.24
C SER A 404 26.94 -7.61 18.28
N GLN A 405 25.88 -7.14 17.61
CA GLN A 405 24.55 -7.79 17.58
C GLN A 405 24.40 -8.92 16.53
N LEU A 406 25.46 -9.29 15.81
CA LEU A 406 25.33 -10.19 14.66
C LEU A 406 24.83 -11.60 15.03
N VAL A 407 25.25 -12.13 16.16
CA VAL A 407 24.77 -13.43 16.67
C VAL A 407 23.28 -13.34 16.98
N ASP A 408 22.84 -12.30 17.69
CA ASP A 408 21.43 -12.10 18.05
C ASP A 408 20.52 -12.02 16.83
N LEU A 409 20.96 -11.30 15.78
CA LEU A 409 20.23 -11.16 14.50
C LEU A 409 20.13 -12.50 13.73
N VAL A 410 21.18 -13.31 13.73
CA VAL A 410 21.16 -14.63 13.06
C VAL A 410 20.34 -15.65 13.87
N ASP A 411 20.39 -15.60 15.19
CA ASP A 411 19.63 -16.49 16.07
C ASP A 411 18.15 -16.06 16.15
N GLU A 412 17.82 -14.77 15.97
CA GLU A 412 16.45 -14.28 15.70
C GLU A 412 15.93 -14.78 14.34
N PHE A 413 16.75 -14.70 13.29
CA PHE A 413 16.40 -15.23 11.98
C PHE A 413 16.13 -16.75 12.02
N ALA A 414 16.97 -17.52 12.74
CA ALA A 414 16.79 -18.95 12.93
C ALA A 414 15.49 -19.28 13.69
N ARG A 415 15.20 -18.57 14.80
CA ARG A 415 13.92 -18.68 15.52
C ARG A 415 12.73 -18.34 14.61
N SER A 416 12.87 -17.37 13.73
CA SER A 416 11.83 -16.97 12.78
C SER A 416 11.61 -18.03 11.68
N LEU A 417 12.66 -18.72 11.21
CA LEU A 417 12.52 -19.84 10.25
C LEU A 417 11.84 -21.07 10.86
N GLN A 418 11.96 -21.26 12.18
CA GLN A 418 11.23 -22.28 12.93
C GLN A 418 9.75 -21.91 13.08
N GLN A 419 9.44 -20.62 13.32
CA GLN A 419 8.05 -20.12 13.40
C GLN A 419 7.25 -20.26 12.08
N LEU A 420 7.91 -20.46 10.92
CA LEU A 420 7.23 -20.73 9.65
C LEU A 420 6.53 -22.11 9.59
N ALA A 421 6.77 -23.01 10.55
CA ALA A 421 6.13 -24.33 10.66
C ALA A 421 6.16 -25.17 9.35
N VAL A 422 7.23 -25.02 8.56
CA VAL A 422 7.45 -25.83 7.34
C VAL A 422 7.53 -27.31 7.76
N PRO A 423 6.76 -28.22 7.14
CA PRO A 423 6.75 -29.63 7.54
C PRO A 423 8.15 -30.26 7.42
N PRO A 424 8.47 -31.28 8.24
CA PRO A 424 9.70 -32.02 8.09
C PRO A 424 9.69 -32.75 6.74
N TYR A 425 10.77 -32.59 5.95
CA TYR A 425 10.90 -33.33 4.69
C TYR A 425 10.97 -34.84 4.96
N THR A 426 10.11 -35.62 4.30
CA THR A 426 10.23 -37.08 4.25
C THR A 426 10.28 -37.59 2.80
N LYS A 427 10.88 -38.77 2.60
CA LYS A 427 10.84 -39.44 1.29
C LYS A 427 9.42 -39.88 0.91
N HIS A 428 8.61 -40.26 1.89
CA HIS A 428 7.24 -40.70 1.67
C HIS A 428 6.36 -39.56 1.14
N ASP A 429 6.52 -38.35 1.68
CA ASP A 429 5.82 -37.16 1.19
C ASP A 429 6.32 -36.77 -0.20
N LEU A 430 7.63 -36.89 -0.47
CA LEU A 430 8.16 -36.68 -1.83
C LEU A 430 7.53 -37.66 -2.85
N GLU A 431 7.38 -38.94 -2.49
CA GLU A 431 6.69 -39.96 -3.31
C GLU A 431 5.18 -39.69 -3.46
N ARG A 432 4.52 -39.19 -2.40
CA ARG A 432 3.11 -38.74 -2.41
C ARG A 432 2.93 -37.57 -3.38
N TYR A 433 3.75 -36.53 -3.23
CA TYR A 433 3.75 -35.36 -4.11
C TYR A 433 4.18 -35.69 -5.54
N ALA A 434 4.93 -36.77 -5.79
CA ALA A 434 5.35 -37.17 -7.14
C ALA A 434 4.20 -37.42 -8.12
N ARG A 435 2.98 -37.64 -7.60
CA ARG A 435 1.73 -37.82 -8.37
C ARG A 435 0.89 -36.55 -8.50
N SER A 436 1.30 -35.45 -7.85
CA SER A 436 0.57 -34.18 -7.80
C SER A 436 1.23 -33.12 -8.68
N ARG A 437 0.42 -32.22 -9.28
CA ARG A 437 0.93 -31.04 -9.99
C ARG A 437 1.79 -30.14 -9.10
N TRP A 438 1.62 -30.20 -7.78
CA TRP A 438 2.34 -29.37 -6.80
C TRP A 438 3.75 -29.87 -6.42
N LEU A 439 4.25 -31.00 -6.95
CA LEU A 439 5.59 -31.54 -6.68
C LEU A 439 6.70 -30.48 -6.71
N VAL A 440 6.69 -29.66 -7.77
CA VAL A 440 7.70 -28.62 -8.01
C VAL A 440 7.66 -27.54 -6.93
N ARG A 441 6.48 -27.21 -6.40
CA ARG A 441 6.28 -26.24 -5.32
C ARG A 441 6.81 -26.79 -3.98
N TYR A 442 6.44 -28.03 -3.66
CA TYR A 442 6.93 -28.76 -2.49
C TYR A 442 8.47 -28.82 -2.47
N VAL A 443 9.10 -29.32 -3.54
CA VAL A 443 10.57 -29.41 -3.64
C VAL A 443 11.23 -28.03 -3.53
N THR A 444 10.69 -27.00 -4.18
CA THR A 444 11.25 -25.63 -4.12
C THR A 444 11.16 -25.03 -2.72
N LEU A 445 10.08 -25.30 -1.98
CA LEU A 445 9.91 -24.86 -0.59
C LEU A 445 10.97 -25.46 0.33
N HIS A 446 11.11 -26.79 0.38
CA HIS A 446 12.10 -27.44 1.25
C HIS A 446 13.54 -27.08 0.88
N LEU A 447 13.88 -27.04 -0.41
CA LEU A 447 15.21 -26.61 -0.85
C LEU A 447 15.51 -25.17 -0.45
N SER A 448 14.52 -24.28 -0.51
CA SER A 448 14.67 -22.89 -0.06
C SER A 448 14.79 -22.79 1.45
N TRP A 449 14.13 -23.66 2.23
CA TRP A 449 14.15 -23.61 3.70
C TRP A 449 15.51 -24.05 4.25
N HIS A 450 16.08 -25.14 3.73
CA HIS A 450 17.46 -25.50 4.04
C HIS A 450 18.46 -24.48 3.48
N GLN A 451 18.24 -23.95 2.27
CA GLN A 451 19.10 -22.89 1.73
C GLN A 451 19.05 -21.61 2.58
N ALA A 452 17.93 -21.25 3.22
CA ALA A 452 17.85 -20.10 4.11
C ALA A 452 18.77 -20.23 5.35
N HIS A 453 18.85 -21.43 5.93
CA HIS A 453 19.79 -21.73 7.02
C HIS A 453 21.24 -21.67 6.52
N CYS A 454 21.53 -22.24 5.34
CA CYS A 454 22.85 -22.10 4.70
C CYS A 454 23.19 -20.64 4.36
N ASP A 455 22.22 -19.83 3.94
CA ASP A 455 22.40 -18.43 3.58
C ASP A 455 22.81 -17.60 4.81
N ALA A 456 22.24 -17.90 5.99
CA ALA A 456 22.56 -17.24 7.25
C ALA A 456 23.89 -17.71 7.87
N TYR A 457 24.03 -19.02 8.16
CA TYR A 457 25.19 -19.52 8.92
C TYR A 457 26.52 -19.46 8.16
N ARG A 458 26.51 -19.44 6.81
CA ARG A 458 27.76 -19.36 6.02
C ARG A 458 28.55 -18.07 6.26
N LEU A 459 27.90 -17.05 6.82
CA LEU A 459 28.49 -15.76 7.16
C LEU A 459 29.69 -15.89 8.13
N PHE A 460 29.69 -16.92 8.99
CA PHE A 460 30.73 -17.16 9.99
C PHE A 460 31.86 -18.10 9.52
N LEU A 461 31.84 -18.61 8.28
CA LEU A 461 32.82 -19.59 7.80
C LEU A 461 34.15 -18.91 7.40
N PRO A 462 35.26 -19.10 8.16
CA PRO A 462 36.50 -18.39 7.89
C PRO A 462 37.07 -18.79 6.52
N GLY A 463 37.26 -17.81 5.63
CA GLY A 463 37.84 -18.03 4.29
C GLY A 463 36.84 -18.44 3.19
N TYR A 464 35.55 -18.58 3.48
CA TYR A 464 34.54 -18.82 2.43
C TYR A 464 34.21 -17.51 1.68
N ARG A 465 34.09 -17.55 0.34
CA ARG A 465 33.96 -16.36 -0.55
C ARG A 465 32.78 -15.44 -0.20
N GLU A 466 31.69 -16.01 0.31
CA GLU A 466 30.48 -15.29 0.70
C GLU A 466 30.38 -14.99 2.22
N ALA A 467 31.40 -15.34 3.02
CA ALA A 467 31.42 -15.05 4.46
C ALA A 467 31.67 -13.56 4.79
N ALA A 468 31.61 -13.24 6.09
CA ALA A 468 32.00 -11.94 6.62
C ALA A 468 33.53 -11.73 6.54
N PRO A 469 34.01 -10.47 6.61
CA PRO A 469 35.44 -10.18 6.69
C PRO A 469 36.08 -10.87 7.90
N ALA A 470 37.34 -11.33 7.78
CA ALA A 470 38.02 -12.07 8.84
C ALA A 470 38.07 -11.31 10.19
N VAL A 471 38.17 -9.97 10.13
CA VAL A 471 38.13 -9.04 11.30
C VAL A 471 36.79 -9.10 12.04
N VAL A 472 35.69 -9.37 11.34
CA VAL A 472 34.37 -9.56 11.96
C VAL A 472 34.28 -10.95 12.58
N ILE A 473 34.77 -11.99 11.88
CA ILE A 473 34.70 -13.38 12.36
C ILE A 473 35.56 -13.60 13.61
N SER A 474 36.70 -12.91 13.75
CA SER A 474 37.63 -13.08 14.88
C SER A 474 37.09 -12.67 16.25
N GLU A 475 36.01 -11.90 16.31
CA GLU A 475 35.39 -11.45 17.57
C GLU A 475 34.48 -12.52 18.21
N TYR A 476 34.09 -13.57 17.48
CA TYR A 476 33.14 -14.57 17.97
C TYR A 476 33.80 -15.83 18.54
N PRO A 477 33.21 -16.47 19.58
CA PRO A 477 33.72 -17.72 20.12
C PRO A 477 33.83 -18.83 19.07
N ALA A 478 34.95 -19.55 19.09
CA ALA A 478 35.19 -20.68 18.18
C ALA A 478 34.09 -21.76 18.24
N THR A 479 33.44 -21.92 19.40
CA THR A 479 32.30 -22.81 19.61
C THR A 479 31.07 -22.41 18.76
N TYR A 480 30.79 -21.12 18.61
CA TYR A 480 29.71 -20.62 17.75
C TYR A 480 30.07 -20.80 16.26
N ILE A 481 31.33 -20.54 15.89
CA ILE A 481 31.83 -20.79 14.52
C ILE A 481 31.70 -22.28 14.15
N GLN A 482 32.04 -23.19 15.07
CA GLN A 482 31.86 -24.64 14.90
C GLN A 482 30.39 -25.08 14.92
N MET A 483 29.50 -24.36 15.61
CA MET A 483 28.05 -24.57 15.50
C MET A 483 27.55 -24.18 14.10
N ALA A 484 27.88 -22.97 13.64
CA ALA A 484 27.51 -22.47 12.32
C ALA A 484 28.04 -23.37 11.18
N ALA A 485 29.26 -23.91 11.32
CA ALA A 485 29.83 -24.88 10.37
C ALA A 485 29.05 -26.20 10.32
N ARG A 486 28.71 -26.77 11.49
CA ARG A 486 27.88 -28.00 11.58
C ARG A 486 26.48 -27.79 10.99
N LEU A 487 25.84 -26.66 11.29
CA LEU A 487 24.53 -26.31 10.73
C LEU A 487 24.60 -26.10 9.21
N CYS A 488 25.60 -25.36 8.70
CA CYS A 488 25.85 -25.25 7.25
C CYS A 488 25.96 -26.62 6.58
N LEU A 489 26.75 -27.53 7.14
CA LEU A 489 26.92 -28.87 6.59
C LEU A 489 25.62 -29.68 6.61
N HIS A 490 24.87 -29.64 7.72
CA HIS A 490 23.59 -30.34 7.86
C HIS A 490 22.58 -29.90 6.79
N HIS A 491 22.31 -28.58 6.70
CA HIS A 491 21.33 -28.07 5.74
C HIS A 491 21.82 -28.19 4.28
N ALA A 492 23.13 -28.12 4.01
CA ALA A 492 23.68 -28.39 2.69
C ALA A 492 23.51 -29.87 2.28
N ARG A 493 23.85 -30.82 3.15
CA ARG A 493 23.64 -32.27 2.89
C ARG A 493 22.15 -32.59 2.72
N ALA A 494 21.25 -31.93 3.46
CA ALA A 494 19.81 -32.07 3.27
C ALA A 494 19.34 -31.58 1.89
N ASN A 495 19.84 -30.44 1.40
CA ASN A 495 19.57 -29.97 0.04
C ASN A 495 20.00 -30.99 -1.04
N ILE A 496 21.20 -31.57 -0.88
CA ILE A 496 21.70 -32.62 -1.78
C ILE A 496 20.84 -33.89 -1.67
N ALA A 497 20.43 -34.28 -0.47
CA ALA A 497 19.56 -35.42 -0.24
C ALA A 497 18.17 -35.24 -0.90
N ILE A 498 17.54 -34.07 -0.79
CA ILE A 498 16.25 -33.79 -1.46
C ILE A 498 16.40 -33.92 -2.98
N LEU A 499 17.42 -33.30 -3.57
CA LEU A 499 17.69 -33.36 -5.02
C LEU A 499 17.95 -34.79 -5.52
N THR A 500 18.77 -35.55 -4.80
CA THR A 500 19.13 -36.93 -5.18
C THR A 500 18.00 -37.93 -4.98
N ASN A 501 17.20 -37.80 -3.91
CA ASN A 501 15.97 -38.58 -3.74
C ASN A 501 14.97 -38.29 -4.87
N TRP A 502 14.78 -37.03 -5.26
CA TRP A 502 13.91 -36.67 -6.38
C TRP A 502 14.40 -37.26 -7.70
N ALA A 503 15.70 -37.14 -7.99
CA ALA A 503 16.30 -37.71 -9.18
C ALA A 503 16.16 -39.24 -9.26
N ALA A 504 16.22 -39.93 -8.12
CA ALA A 504 16.03 -41.38 -8.01
C ALA A 504 14.60 -41.84 -8.35
N MET A 505 13.59 -40.97 -8.24
CA MET A 505 12.22 -41.28 -8.70
C MET A 505 12.10 -41.35 -10.24
N GLY A 506 13.15 -40.99 -10.99
CA GLY A 506 13.20 -41.05 -12.46
C GLY A 506 12.38 -39.99 -13.20
N SER A 507 11.29 -39.52 -12.58
CA SER A 507 10.39 -38.47 -13.06
C SER A 507 10.99 -37.08 -12.85
N PHE A 508 11.10 -36.31 -13.93
CA PHE A 508 11.55 -34.92 -13.94
C PHE A 508 10.44 -34.06 -14.56
N PRO A 509 10.18 -32.85 -14.02
CA PRO A 509 9.12 -31.98 -14.52
C PRO A 509 9.52 -31.35 -15.86
N VAL A 510 8.54 -30.99 -16.68
CA VAL A 510 8.79 -30.37 -18.00
C VAL A 510 9.34 -28.94 -17.85
N ALA A 511 8.99 -28.25 -16.76
CA ALA A 511 9.57 -26.97 -16.36
C ALA A 511 9.92 -26.99 -14.86
N ALA A 512 11.05 -26.38 -14.48
CA ALA A 512 11.49 -26.24 -13.11
C ALA A 512 11.93 -24.80 -12.80
N PRO A 513 11.80 -24.31 -11.55
CA PRO A 513 12.40 -23.05 -11.12
C PRO A 513 13.93 -23.14 -11.12
N HIS A 514 14.57 -22.08 -11.62
CA HIS A 514 16.03 -21.92 -11.55
C HIS A 514 16.58 -22.01 -10.12
N ASP A 515 15.82 -21.55 -9.13
CA ASP A 515 16.05 -21.68 -7.68
C ASP A 515 16.53 -23.07 -7.26
N ILE A 516 15.95 -24.14 -7.82
CA ILE A 516 16.30 -25.53 -7.50
C ILE A 516 17.79 -25.80 -7.79
N SER A 517 18.28 -25.36 -8.96
CA SER A 517 19.69 -25.49 -9.32
C SER A 517 20.58 -24.50 -8.56
N ILE A 518 20.06 -23.34 -8.16
CA ILE A 518 20.81 -22.35 -7.36
C ILE A 518 21.05 -22.90 -5.94
N CYS A 519 20.04 -23.50 -5.29
CA CYS A 519 20.20 -24.17 -3.99
C CYS A 519 21.15 -25.37 -4.08
N GLY A 520 21.05 -26.18 -5.14
CA GLY A 520 21.99 -27.28 -5.39
C GLY A 520 23.44 -26.81 -5.56
N TYR A 521 23.65 -25.74 -6.34
CA TYR A 521 24.97 -25.12 -6.54
C TYR A 521 25.59 -24.64 -5.22
N HIS A 522 24.85 -23.89 -4.41
CA HIS A 522 25.33 -23.38 -3.11
C HIS A 522 25.62 -24.51 -2.12
N ALA A 523 24.72 -25.47 -1.99
CA ALA A 523 24.91 -26.64 -1.13
C ALA A 523 26.16 -27.45 -1.54
N SER A 524 26.39 -27.62 -2.85
CA SER A 524 27.57 -28.31 -3.37
C SER A 524 28.87 -27.58 -3.04
N ARG A 525 28.92 -26.25 -3.20
CA ARG A 525 30.10 -25.45 -2.80
C ARG A 525 30.37 -25.50 -1.29
N LEU A 526 29.34 -25.45 -0.45
CA LEU A 526 29.50 -25.56 1.01
C LEU A 526 30.05 -26.95 1.41
N VAL A 527 29.57 -28.02 0.77
CA VAL A 527 30.05 -29.39 1.00
C VAL A 527 31.52 -29.58 0.56
N LEU A 528 31.92 -29.05 -0.60
CA LEU A 528 33.31 -29.09 -1.11
C LEU A 528 34.27 -28.15 -0.34
N PHE A 529 33.74 -27.13 0.34
CA PHE A 529 34.54 -26.28 1.23
C PHE A 529 34.78 -26.95 2.58
N LEU A 530 33.72 -27.45 3.22
CA LEU A 530 33.78 -27.99 4.59
C LEU A 530 34.51 -29.35 4.66
N SER A 531 34.51 -30.16 3.59
CA SER A 531 35.35 -31.37 3.47
C SER A 531 36.85 -31.12 3.66
N ARG A 532 37.31 -29.88 3.43
CA ARG A 532 38.71 -29.47 3.48
C ARG A 532 39.11 -28.70 4.73
N TRP A 533 38.17 -28.44 5.64
CA TRP A 533 38.41 -27.71 6.89
C TRP A 533 38.04 -28.52 8.15
N PRO A 534 38.76 -29.62 8.48
CA PRO A 534 38.48 -30.43 9.68
C PRO A 534 38.50 -29.64 11.01
N ILE A 535 39.25 -28.54 11.06
CA ILE A 535 39.35 -27.66 12.24
C ILE A 535 38.00 -27.00 12.60
N LEU A 536 37.12 -26.80 11.61
CA LEU A 536 35.77 -26.26 11.82
C LEU A 536 34.76 -27.35 12.23
N LEU A 537 35.14 -28.63 12.14
CA LEU A 537 34.28 -29.80 12.37
C LEU A 537 35.02 -30.84 13.25
N PRO A 538 35.30 -30.54 14.53
CA PRO A 538 35.89 -31.49 15.46
C PRO A 538 34.98 -32.72 15.65
N SER A 539 35.60 -33.91 15.75
CA SER A 539 34.89 -35.19 15.87
C SER A 539 34.40 -35.44 17.30
N GLU A 540 33.16 -35.06 17.59
CA GLU A 540 32.54 -35.19 18.93
C GLU A 540 31.27 -36.08 18.96
N SER A 541 30.96 -36.82 17.89
CA SER A 541 29.75 -37.67 17.80
C SER A 541 29.89 -38.79 16.76
N ASP A 542 29.07 -39.85 16.88
CA ASP A 542 29.10 -41.09 16.06
C ASP A 542 28.74 -40.93 14.56
N GLU A 543 28.58 -39.72 14.02
CA GLU A 543 28.50 -39.54 12.56
C GLU A 543 29.90 -39.58 11.92
N PRO A 544 30.11 -40.34 10.82
CA PRO A 544 31.39 -40.37 10.14
C PRO A 544 31.70 -39.03 9.48
N ASN A 545 32.89 -38.49 9.77
CA ASN A 545 33.40 -37.28 9.12
C ASN A 545 33.40 -37.43 7.60
N MET A 546 32.78 -36.46 6.92
CA MET A 546 32.61 -36.46 5.46
C MET A 546 33.95 -36.41 4.73
N THR A 547 34.25 -37.41 3.89
CA THR A 547 35.51 -37.42 3.14
C THR A 547 35.47 -36.44 1.95
N PRO A 548 36.64 -35.99 1.45
CA PRO A 548 36.72 -35.26 0.19
C PRO A 548 36.15 -36.05 -1.01
N GLU A 549 36.20 -37.38 -0.98
CA GLU A 549 35.64 -38.25 -2.02
C GLU A 549 34.11 -38.24 -1.99
N ASP A 550 33.50 -38.36 -0.80
CA ASP A 550 32.05 -38.23 -0.58
C ASP A 550 31.52 -36.86 -1.02
N ALA A 551 32.25 -35.79 -0.69
CA ALA A 551 31.90 -34.43 -1.07
C ALA A 551 31.93 -34.24 -2.60
N SER A 552 32.96 -34.81 -3.25
CA SER A 552 33.10 -34.80 -4.72
C SER A 552 31.99 -35.61 -5.40
N SER A 553 31.62 -36.77 -4.85
CA SER A 553 30.54 -37.62 -5.35
C SER A 553 29.16 -36.94 -5.24
N GLN A 554 28.87 -36.31 -4.10
CA GLN A 554 27.68 -35.51 -3.87
C GLN A 554 27.56 -34.34 -4.86
N ALA A 555 28.64 -33.56 -5.04
CA ALA A 555 28.65 -32.43 -5.96
C ALA A 555 28.48 -32.85 -7.44
N ASN A 556 29.10 -33.95 -7.87
CA ASN A 556 28.90 -34.51 -9.22
C ASN A 556 27.45 -35.00 -9.45
N SER A 557 26.81 -35.53 -8.41
CA SER A 557 25.39 -35.91 -8.47
C SER A 557 24.49 -34.69 -8.72
N VAL A 558 24.71 -33.60 -7.98
CA VAL A 558 23.98 -32.33 -8.17
C VAL A 558 24.27 -31.69 -9.52
N LEU A 559 25.53 -31.70 -9.97
CA LEU A 559 25.93 -31.22 -11.30
C LEU A 559 25.15 -31.94 -12.41
N THR A 560 25.02 -33.26 -12.31
CA THR A 560 24.26 -34.10 -13.25
C THR A 560 22.78 -33.73 -13.25
N ILE A 561 22.19 -33.51 -12.07
CA ILE A 561 20.80 -33.06 -11.92
C ILE A 561 20.58 -31.66 -12.53
N CYS A 562 21.50 -30.72 -12.31
CA CYS A 562 21.42 -29.37 -12.86
C CYS A 562 21.53 -29.36 -14.38
N LYS A 563 22.42 -30.19 -14.96
CA LYS A 563 22.49 -30.40 -16.42
C LYS A 563 21.19 -30.97 -16.99
N ARG A 564 20.56 -31.94 -16.29
CA ARG A 564 19.30 -32.56 -16.73
C ARG A 564 18.09 -31.62 -16.63
N LEU A 565 18.02 -30.77 -15.61
CA LEU A 565 16.94 -29.79 -15.44
C LEU A 565 17.10 -28.56 -16.35
N HIS A 566 18.32 -28.03 -16.48
CA HIS A 566 18.54 -26.67 -16.98
C HIS A 566 19.74 -26.53 -17.95
N GLY A 567 20.26 -27.63 -18.52
CA GLY A 567 21.42 -27.59 -19.44
C GLY A 567 21.25 -26.77 -20.73
N ASN A 568 20.01 -26.39 -21.07
CA ASN A 568 19.71 -25.46 -22.16
C ASN A 568 19.50 -24.01 -21.70
N SER A 569 19.37 -23.75 -20.38
CA SER A 569 19.10 -22.42 -19.83
C SER A 569 20.38 -21.56 -19.85
N PRO A 570 20.37 -20.39 -20.53
CA PRO A 570 21.50 -19.47 -20.51
C PRO A 570 21.88 -19.02 -19.10
N LEU A 571 20.90 -18.92 -18.18
CA LEU A 571 21.12 -18.48 -16.79
C LEU A 571 21.90 -19.53 -15.99
N ILE A 572 21.45 -20.78 -15.98
CA ILE A 572 22.08 -21.86 -15.18
C ILE A 572 23.40 -22.35 -15.79
N ASN A 573 23.58 -22.26 -17.10
CA ASN A 573 24.79 -22.76 -17.78
C ASN A 573 26.12 -22.11 -17.36
N HIS A 574 26.11 -21.00 -16.62
CA HIS A 574 27.34 -20.47 -15.99
C HIS A 574 27.61 -21.11 -14.62
N LEU A 575 26.57 -21.38 -13.82
CA LEU A 575 26.68 -22.11 -12.55
C LEU A 575 27.13 -23.57 -12.76
N VAL A 576 26.72 -24.19 -13.87
CA VAL A 576 27.17 -25.53 -14.27
C VAL A 576 28.68 -25.55 -14.51
N ARG A 577 29.22 -24.61 -15.29
CA ARG A 577 30.68 -24.50 -15.57
C ARG A 577 31.49 -24.13 -14.34
N ASP A 578 30.97 -23.23 -13.51
CA ASP A 578 31.61 -22.82 -12.25
C ASP A 578 31.69 -24.02 -11.28
N LEU A 579 30.61 -24.80 -11.15
CA LEU A 579 30.60 -26.03 -10.35
C LEU A 579 31.50 -27.11 -10.93
N GLU A 580 31.60 -27.26 -12.25
CA GLU A 580 32.59 -28.15 -12.90
C GLU A 580 34.03 -27.78 -12.51
N ALA A 581 34.39 -26.50 -12.60
CA ALA A 581 35.71 -26.01 -12.23
C ALA A 581 36.00 -26.19 -10.73
N VAL A 582 35.03 -25.90 -9.85
CA VAL A 582 35.19 -26.08 -8.39
C VAL A 582 35.32 -27.56 -8.03
N ILE A 583 34.59 -28.47 -8.68
CA ILE A 583 34.75 -29.93 -8.50
C ILE A 583 36.15 -30.39 -8.96
N GLN A 584 36.66 -29.88 -10.08
CA GLN A 584 37.99 -30.21 -10.58
C GLN A 584 39.11 -29.70 -9.65
N ALA A 585 39.05 -28.44 -9.22
CA ALA A 585 39.97 -27.88 -8.23
C ALA A 585 39.87 -28.60 -6.87
N HIS A 586 38.66 -29.05 -6.48
CA HIS A 586 38.46 -29.86 -5.29
C HIS A 586 39.21 -31.20 -5.37
N ALA A 587 39.08 -31.91 -6.50
CA ALA A 587 39.78 -33.18 -6.74
C ALA A 587 41.31 -33.01 -6.90
N ALA A 588 41.78 -31.88 -7.45
CA ALA A 588 43.20 -31.60 -7.68
C ALA A 588 43.99 -31.19 -6.41
N GLY A 589 43.30 -30.92 -5.29
CA GLY A 589 43.94 -30.41 -4.07
C GLY A 589 44.20 -28.91 -4.06
N GLU A 590 43.87 -28.18 -5.13
CA GLU A 590 44.09 -26.72 -5.25
C GLU A 590 43.15 -25.92 -4.34
N PRO A 591 43.61 -24.81 -3.71
CA PRO A 591 42.73 -23.90 -2.97
C PRO A 591 41.70 -23.23 -3.90
N GLU A 592 40.59 -22.70 -3.36
CA GLU A 592 39.46 -22.09 -4.11
C GLU A 592 39.81 -20.74 -4.79
N HIS A 593 41.08 -20.49 -5.12
CA HIS A 593 41.67 -19.24 -5.63
C HIS A 593 42.64 -19.48 -6.80
N SER A 594 42.16 -20.01 -7.92
CA SER A 594 42.92 -20.07 -9.19
C SER A 594 42.13 -19.63 -10.43
N SER A 595 40.80 -19.50 -10.36
CA SER A 595 39.96 -19.02 -11.47
C SER A 595 39.90 -17.49 -11.54
N SER A 596 40.66 -16.90 -12.46
CA SER A 596 40.52 -15.50 -12.89
C SER A 596 39.12 -15.22 -13.44
N ASP A 597 38.45 -14.17 -12.96
CA ASP A 597 37.21 -13.65 -13.57
C ASP A 597 37.58 -13.08 -14.96
N PRO A 598 37.06 -13.60 -16.09
CA PRO A 598 37.58 -13.31 -17.44
C PRO A 598 37.23 -11.91 -17.97
N ASP A 599 36.68 -11.04 -17.13
CA ASP A 599 36.35 -9.64 -17.40
C ASP A 599 37.24 -8.65 -16.58
N ASP A 600 38.29 -9.10 -15.88
CA ASP A 600 39.23 -8.23 -15.14
C ASP A 600 40.37 -7.71 -16.04
N ASP A 601 40.04 -6.78 -16.93
CA ASP A 601 40.95 -6.24 -17.93
C ASP A 601 42.00 -5.27 -17.33
N GLY A 602 43.26 -5.40 -17.77
CA GLY A 602 44.43 -4.98 -17.00
C GLY A 602 44.74 -3.47 -16.99
N ALA A 603 44.03 -2.67 -16.18
CA ALA A 603 44.20 -1.20 -16.12
C ALA A 603 44.42 -0.61 -14.70
N GLN A 604 44.93 -1.38 -13.73
CA GLN A 604 45.08 -0.92 -12.34
C GLN A 604 46.33 -0.05 -12.09
N THR A 605 46.31 1.24 -12.45
CA THR A 605 47.21 2.25 -11.86
C THR A 605 46.50 3.56 -11.47
N ARG A 606 46.60 3.92 -10.19
CA ARG A 606 46.27 5.24 -9.58
C ARG A 606 44.89 5.83 -9.94
N GLN A 607 43.85 5.44 -9.19
CA GLN A 607 42.58 6.16 -9.10
C GLN A 607 42.21 6.53 -7.65
N PRO A 608 41.41 7.59 -7.41
CA PRO A 608 41.13 8.11 -6.06
C PRO A 608 40.14 7.24 -5.25
N ARG A 609 40.17 7.41 -3.91
CA ARG A 609 39.43 6.58 -2.93
C ARG A 609 37.93 6.38 -3.24
N PHE A 610 37.24 7.36 -3.83
CA PHE A 610 35.82 7.23 -4.18
C PHE A 610 35.52 6.13 -5.22
N ALA A 611 36.44 5.85 -6.15
CA ALA A 611 36.27 4.79 -7.15
C ALA A 611 36.30 3.39 -6.52
N VAL A 612 37.04 3.23 -5.41
CA VAL A 612 37.16 1.95 -4.67
C VAL A 612 35.81 1.52 -4.08
N THR A 613 34.99 2.48 -3.62
CA THR A 613 33.64 2.20 -3.13
C THR A 613 32.74 1.68 -4.25
N VAL A 614 32.75 2.34 -5.41
CA VAL A 614 31.95 1.93 -6.58
C VAL A 614 32.37 0.54 -7.09
N GLN A 615 33.68 0.25 -7.16
CA GLN A 615 34.15 -1.08 -7.57
C GLN A 615 33.76 -2.20 -6.59
N ARG A 616 33.57 -1.92 -5.29
CA ARG A 616 33.09 -2.93 -4.32
C ARG A 616 31.63 -3.38 -4.57
N HIS A 617 30.83 -2.62 -5.32
CA HIS A 617 29.48 -3.07 -5.74
C HIS A 617 29.53 -4.23 -6.76
N LYS A 618 30.68 -4.56 -7.38
CA LYS A 618 30.81 -5.72 -8.29
C LYS A 618 30.63 -7.09 -7.61
N SER A 619 30.48 -7.17 -6.29
CA SER A 619 30.35 -8.45 -5.55
C SER A 619 28.98 -9.15 -5.65
N LEU A 620 28.25 -8.96 -6.77
CA LEU A 620 27.03 -9.71 -7.07
C LEU A 620 27.31 -11.21 -7.24
N GLY A 621 26.45 -12.04 -6.63
CA GLY A 621 26.52 -13.50 -6.74
C GLY A 621 26.36 -13.99 -8.19
N VAL A 622 26.99 -15.12 -8.51
CA VAL A 622 27.10 -15.66 -9.89
C VAL A 622 25.72 -15.94 -10.53
N HIS A 623 24.69 -16.19 -9.71
CA HIS A 623 23.31 -16.44 -10.13
C HIS A 623 22.47 -15.16 -10.35
N SER A 624 22.99 -13.97 -10.00
CA SER A 624 22.25 -12.70 -10.10
C SER A 624 21.97 -12.33 -11.56
N ILE A 625 20.69 -12.09 -11.90
CA ILE A 625 20.31 -11.68 -13.25
C ILE A 625 20.89 -10.28 -13.56
N LEU A 626 20.97 -9.40 -12.56
CA LEU A 626 21.57 -8.07 -12.70
C LEU A 626 23.06 -8.12 -13.05
N ARG A 627 23.85 -9.05 -12.46
CA ARG A 627 25.27 -9.26 -12.86
C ARG A 627 25.40 -9.66 -14.33
N ARG A 628 24.36 -10.28 -14.91
CA ARG A 628 24.35 -10.80 -16.29
C ARG A 628 23.71 -9.85 -17.30
N ALA A 629 22.95 -8.87 -16.84
CA ALA A 629 22.58 -7.71 -17.62
C ALA A 629 23.81 -6.80 -17.78
N ARG A 630 24.68 -7.15 -18.75
CA ARG A 630 25.81 -6.33 -19.17
C ARG A 630 25.27 -5.03 -19.79
N PHE A 631 25.04 -4.02 -18.95
CA PHE A 631 24.75 -2.65 -19.37
C PHE A 631 26.02 -1.96 -19.86
N VAL A 632 25.85 -0.92 -20.69
CA VAL A 632 26.94 -0.07 -21.17
C VAL A 632 27.05 1.14 -20.25
N ASP A 633 28.28 1.54 -19.92
CA ASP A 633 28.60 2.80 -19.27
C ASP A 633 29.53 3.57 -20.21
N ASP A 634 28.96 4.52 -20.95
CA ASP A 634 29.63 5.40 -21.92
C ASP A 634 30.12 6.72 -21.29
N SER A 635 30.06 6.86 -19.95
CA SER A 635 30.56 8.03 -19.23
C SER A 635 32.07 8.31 -19.45
N ALA A 636 32.83 7.30 -19.92
CA ALA A 636 34.23 7.43 -20.27
C ALA A 636 34.47 8.14 -21.63
N ASP A 637 33.45 8.14 -22.51
CA ASP A 637 33.53 8.66 -23.88
C ASP A 637 32.98 10.11 -24.01
N GLU A 638 32.35 10.67 -22.96
CA GLU A 638 32.02 12.11 -22.89
C GLU A 638 33.26 13.02 -22.73
N GLY A 639 34.45 12.44 -22.48
CA GLY A 639 35.70 13.17 -22.41
C GLY A 639 36.20 13.68 -23.77
N PRO A 640 37.04 14.74 -23.82
CA PRO A 640 37.67 15.14 -25.07
C PRO A 640 38.51 13.99 -25.65
N PRO A 641 38.51 13.79 -26.98
CA PRO A 641 39.13 12.62 -27.61
C PRO A 641 40.62 12.57 -27.28
N LYS A 642 41.04 11.48 -26.64
CA LYS A 642 42.43 11.27 -26.22
C LYS A 642 43.33 11.27 -27.46
N PRO A 643 44.41 12.08 -27.51
CA PRO A 643 45.34 12.06 -28.62
C PRO A 643 45.99 10.69 -28.73
N ALA A 644 46.18 10.19 -29.95
CA ALA A 644 46.81 8.90 -30.19
C ALA A 644 48.25 8.89 -29.64
N TYR A 645 48.61 7.82 -28.91
CA TYR A 645 49.92 7.70 -28.29
C TYR A 645 51.04 7.63 -29.33
N ALA A 646 51.89 8.66 -29.35
CA ALA A 646 53.23 8.58 -29.93
C ALA A 646 54.20 7.98 -28.90
N THR A 647 55.28 7.36 -29.38
CA THR A 647 56.20 6.54 -28.57
C THR A 647 57.27 7.35 -27.85
N ASP A 648 57.26 7.22 -26.52
CA ASP A 648 58.43 7.15 -25.62
C ASP A 648 59.37 8.38 -25.42
N THR A 649 60.17 8.32 -24.35
CA THR A 649 61.34 9.16 -24.00
C THR A 649 61.16 10.61 -23.46
N ALA A 650 60.73 10.72 -22.18
CA ALA A 650 61.20 11.69 -21.15
C ALA A 650 61.01 13.24 -21.39
N PRO A 651 61.28 14.12 -20.39
CA PRO A 651 61.52 13.94 -18.95
C PRO A 651 60.41 14.54 -18.05
N HIS A 652 60.61 14.55 -16.72
CA HIS A 652 59.66 15.16 -15.77
C HIS A 652 59.65 16.71 -15.81
N PRO A 653 58.49 17.36 -15.55
CA PRO A 653 58.42 18.81 -15.34
C PRO A 653 58.96 19.22 -13.95
N PRO A 654 59.43 20.47 -13.77
CA PRO A 654 59.96 20.98 -12.51
C PRO A 654 58.87 21.18 -11.43
N SER A 655 59.31 21.36 -10.18
CA SER A 655 58.42 21.55 -9.04
C SER A 655 57.98 23.01 -8.89
N MET A 656 56.85 23.25 -8.21
CA MET A 656 56.35 24.61 -7.98
C MET A 656 57.22 25.47 -7.04
N ALA A 657 58.26 24.88 -6.42
CA ALA A 657 59.19 25.61 -5.55
C ALA A 657 60.13 26.54 -6.34
N ASP A 658 60.51 26.14 -7.57
CA ASP A 658 61.50 26.85 -8.39
C ASP A 658 61.00 28.18 -8.96
N VAL A 659 59.68 28.44 -8.88
CA VAL A 659 59.00 29.60 -9.48
C VAL A 659 58.91 30.81 -8.53
N LEU A 660 59.00 30.61 -7.21
CA LEU A 660 58.59 31.62 -6.20
C LEU A 660 59.71 32.17 -5.30
N GLY A 661 60.94 31.65 -5.40
CA GLY A 661 62.17 32.41 -5.11
C GLY A 661 62.25 33.19 -3.78
N MET A 662 61.83 32.63 -2.65
CA MET A 662 62.03 33.24 -1.31
C MET A 662 62.86 32.35 -0.38
N GLY A 663 63.66 32.99 0.49
CA GLY A 663 64.80 32.39 1.18
C GLY A 663 64.50 31.59 2.44
N THR A 664 65.45 30.73 2.83
CA THR A 664 65.35 29.78 3.93
C THR A 664 65.77 30.37 5.28
N SER A 665 64.80 30.59 6.17
CA SER A 665 65.00 30.59 7.63
C SER A 665 63.70 30.26 8.36
N THR A 666 63.79 29.67 9.56
CA THR A 666 62.65 29.40 10.48
C THR A 666 61.47 28.62 9.87
N PHE A 667 61.72 27.42 9.33
CA PHE A 667 60.69 26.39 9.11
C PHE A 667 60.86 25.15 10.01
N ASP A 668 61.91 25.11 10.84
CA ASP A 668 62.44 23.89 11.46
C ASP A 668 62.42 23.96 12.99
N SER A 669 61.25 24.31 13.57
CA SER A 669 61.13 24.54 15.03
C SER A 669 59.77 24.21 15.67
N LEU A 670 58.73 23.87 14.89
CA LEU A 670 57.37 23.65 15.42
C LEU A 670 56.64 22.41 14.84
N VAL A 671 57.38 21.32 14.59
CA VAL A 671 56.77 20.01 14.28
C VAL A 671 57.27 18.92 15.24
N ARG A 672 56.96 19.09 16.54
CA ARG A 672 56.78 17.99 17.50
C ARG A 672 56.07 18.45 18.79
N ALA A 673 55.04 17.69 19.15
CA ALA A 673 54.31 17.66 20.44
C ALA A 673 53.31 18.80 20.78
N SER A 674 52.10 18.34 21.13
CA SER A 674 51.18 18.84 22.18
C SER A 674 50.60 20.27 22.14
N SER A 675 49.37 20.31 21.60
CA SER A 675 48.11 20.58 22.36
C SER A 675 47.60 22.01 22.64
N PHE A 676 46.27 22.12 22.51
CA PHE A 676 45.30 23.07 23.05
C PHE A 676 45.09 24.48 22.41
N ALA A 677 43.80 24.70 22.12
CA ALA A 677 43.01 25.95 22.28
C ALA A 677 42.99 27.01 21.15
N GLU A 678 41.91 27.82 21.23
CA GLU A 678 41.59 29.08 20.52
C GLU A 678 41.28 28.95 19.01
N THR A 679 40.03 29.14 18.56
CA THR A 679 39.27 30.40 18.28
C THR A 679 39.85 31.22 17.10
N GLN A 680 39.07 31.88 16.22
CA GLN A 680 37.65 32.31 16.28
C GLN A 680 37.04 32.44 14.84
N THR A 681 35.70 32.47 14.74
CA THR A 681 34.84 32.98 13.61
C THR A 681 35.12 32.57 12.14
N PRO A 682 34.18 31.83 11.52
CA PRO A 682 33.76 32.00 10.12
C PRO A 682 32.56 32.98 9.99
N LEU A 683 32.33 33.55 8.81
CA LEU A 683 31.12 34.36 8.53
C LEU A 683 29.92 33.46 8.16
N GLU A 684 28.72 33.90 8.54
CA GLU A 684 27.49 33.12 8.46
C GLU A 684 26.80 33.21 7.07
N THR A 685 26.35 32.06 6.55
CA THR A 685 25.13 31.96 5.75
C THR A 685 24.42 30.66 6.11
N SER A 686 23.48 30.74 7.06
CA SER A 686 22.76 29.59 7.61
C SER A 686 21.87 28.91 6.57
N LEU A 687 22.00 27.58 6.44
CA LEU A 687 20.99 26.70 5.85
C LEU A 687 20.59 25.57 6.82
N ASP A 688 20.72 25.84 8.12
CA ASP A 688 20.18 25.00 9.18
C ASP A 688 18.64 25.00 9.07
N THR A 689 18.09 23.83 8.74
CA THR A 689 16.66 23.54 8.88
C THR A 689 16.52 22.66 10.11
N PRO A 690 16.04 23.18 11.27
CA PRO A 690 15.91 22.37 12.47
C PRO A 690 14.99 21.17 12.27
N LEU A 691 15.22 20.11 13.04
CA LEU A 691 14.37 18.92 13.07
C LEU A 691 13.42 19.04 14.27
N PHE A 692 12.17 19.44 13.99
CA PHE A 692 11.21 19.89 15.00
C PHE A 692 10.56 18.73 15.79
N PRO A 693 10.43 18.81 17.13
CA PRO A 693 9.55 17.96 17.91
C PRO A 693 8.08 18.10 17.49
N ILE A 694 7.30 17.01 17.56
CA ILE A 694 5.85 17.02 17.32
C ILE A 694 5.20 16.03 18.26
N THR A 695 4.73 16.48 19.42
CA THR A 695 3.75 15.70 20.18
C THR A 695 2.56 15.38 19.28
N GLY A 696 2.39 14.10 18.92
CA GLY A 696 1.14 13.58 18.37
C GLY A 696 0.05 13.44 19.43
N GLU A 697 0.17 14.21 20.52
CA GLU A 697 -0.77 14.30 21.63
C GLU A 697 -2.09 14.77 21.04
N PRO A 698 -3.16 13.95 21.13
CA PRO A 698 -4.51 14.34 20.80
C PRO A 698 -5.26 14.53 22.13
N PHE A 699 -4.83 15.52 22.92
CA PHE A 699 -5.37 15.76 24.25
C PHE A 699 -6.07 17.08 24.36
N ASP A 700 -7.32 17.03 24.86
CA ASP A 700 -8.61 17.61 24.29
C ASP A 700 -9.53 20.52 24.44
N PHE A 701 -10.79 21.10 24.56
CA PHE A 701 -11.25 22.36 23.87
C PHE A 701 -11.40 23.80 24.45
N GLY A 702 -10.87 24.83 23.75
CA GLY A 702 -11.65 25.92 23.08
C GLY A 702 -11.43 27.41 23.48
N SER A 703 -11.68 28.44 22.65
CA SER A 703 -13.00 29.14 22.49
C SER A 703 -12.93 30.40 21.61
N TRP A 704 -14.00 31.14 21.22
CA TRP A 704 -15.50 31.05 21.28
C TRP A 704 -16.02 31.18 19.82
N ASP A 705 -17.23 30.79 19.36
CA ASP A 705 -18.52 30.33 19.92
C ASP A 705 -19.23 29.30 18.97
N SER A 706 -20.36 28.70 19.40
CA SER A 706 -21.32 27.81 18.65
C SER A 706 -20.83 26.43 18.12
N TRP A 707 -21.76 25.45 18.05
CA TRP A 707 -21.65 24.06 17.51
C TRP A 707 -20.97 22.98 18.40
N ALA A 708 -21.06 21.69 18.00
CA ALA A 708 -21.45 20.54 18.85
C ALA A 708 -20.49 19.30 18.86
N ASP A 709 -20.58 18.29 19.74
CA ASP A 709 -21.13 18.35 21.12
C ASP A 709 -20.20 17.86 22.24
N LEU A 710 -19.22 16.98 21.98
CA LEU A 710 -18.10 16.83 22.93
C LEU A 710 -17.45 18.21 23.18
N SER A 711 -17.50 19.08 22.17
CA SER A 711 -17.27 20.53 22.24
C SER A 711 -18.06 21.25 23.35
N LYS A 712 -19.35 20.95 23.54
CA LYS A 712 -20.22 21.56 24.56
C LYS A 712 -19.81 21.13 25.97
N SER A 713 -19.40 19.87 26.14
CA SER A 713 -18.99 19.32 27.44
C SER A 713 -17.64 19.83 27.96
N ILE A 714 -17.14 20.91 27.37
CA ILE A 714 -15.89 21.59 27.66
C ILE A 714 -16.27 23.08 27.65
N SER A 715 -15.77 23.96 28.54
CA SER A 715 -16.32 25.32 28.76
C SER A 715 -16.50 26.15 27.49
N CYS A 716 -15.76 25.77 26.46
CA CYS A 716 -15.07 26.67 25.58
C CYS A 716 -15.34 26.34 24.10
N TYR A 717 -16.37 25.55 23.79
CA TYR A 717 -17.26 25.99 22.70
C TYR A 717 -18.39 26.91 23.15
N GLY A 718 -18.46 27.22 24.45
CA GLY A 718 -19.35 28.24 24.98
C GLY A 718 -20.74 27.73 25.33
N ALA A 719 -20.90 26.42 25.54
CA ALA A 719 -22.17 25.83 25.98
C ALA A 719 -22.43 25.98 27.49
N GLY A 720 -21.41 26.32 28.28
CA GLY A 720 -21.55 26.65 29.71
C GLY A 720 -21.79 25.47 30.67
N ILE A 721 -21.86 24.23 30.19
CA ILE A 721 -22.12 23.04 31.03
C ILE A 721 -20.88 22.49 31.76
N ASN A 722 -19.67 22.97 31.46
CA ASN A 722 -18.41 22.55 32.08
C ASN A 722 -17.44 23.76 32.25
N SER A 723 -16.40 23.59 33.06
CA SER A 723 -15.28 24.52 33.25
C SER A 723 -13.97 23.74 33.23
N THR A 724 -13.21 23.88 32.14
CA THR A 724 -12.07 23.04 31.75
C THR A 724 -10.82 23.89 31.42
N PRO A 725 -10.24 24.57 32.43
CA PRO A 725 -9.28 25.66 32.22
C PRO A 725 -7.97 25.25 31.54
N ASN A 726 -7.56 23.98 31.59
CA ASN A 726 -6.36 23.50 30.91
C ASN A 726 -6.63 23.22 29.41
N LEU A 727 -7.90 23.17 29.04
CA LEU A 727 -8.39 22.88 27.69
C LEU A 727 -8.73 24.21 26.98
N ASP A 728 -9.33 25.14 27.72
CA ASP A 728 -9.28 26.58 27.43
C ASP A 728 -7.84 27.02 27.08
N ARG A 729 -6.85 26.56 27.87
CA ARG A 729 -5.44 26.98 27.76
C ARG A 729 -4.83 26.70 26.38
N ILE A 730 -5.03 25.50 25.81
CA ILE A 730 -4.47 25.14 24.48
C ILE A 730 -5.03 26.03 23.37
N ALA A 731 -6.29 26.46 23.49
CA ALA A 731 -6.93 27.34 22.50
C ALA A 731 -6.48 28.80 22.68
N ASN A 732 -6.45 29.28 23.93
CA ASN A 732 -5.99 30.63 24.25
C ASN A 732 -4.51 30.83 23.86
N GLU A 733 -3.67 29.80 23.97
CA GLU A 733 -2.27 29.80 23.51
C GLU A 733 -2.09 29.35 22.05
N GLY A 734 -3.18 29.08 21.32
CA GLY A 734 -3.15 28.46 19.99
C GLY A 734 -4.37 28.76 19.13
N MET A 735 -4.95 27.72 18.53
CA MET A 735 -6.11 27.83 17.64
C MET A 735 -7.18 26.78 17.94
N ARG A 736 -8.45 27.19 17.89
CA ARG A 736 -9.63 26.32 17.85
C ARG A 736 -10.19 26.19 16.44
N PHE A 737 -10.63 25.00 16.04
CA PHE A 737 -11.41 24.78 14.83
C PHE A 737 -12.89 24.54 15.17
N ASP A 738 -13.75 25.28 14.51
CA ASP A 738 -15.21 25.17 14.65
C ASP A 738 -15.80 24.06 13.78
N HIS A 739 -14.99 23.54 12.86
CA HIS A 739 -15.43 22.67 11.77
C HIS A 739 -14.42 21.53 11.52
N CYS A 740 -14.25 20.63 12.49
CA CYS A 740 -13.55 19.36 12.28
C CYS A 740 -14.53 18.17 12.33
N TYR A 741 -14.26 17.11 11.57
CA TYR A 741 -15.20 16.00 11.36
C TYR A 741 -14.55 14.62 11.32
N VAL A 742 -15.25 13.64 11.88
CA VAL A 742 -14.88 12.24 11.79
C VAL A 742 -15.37 11.63 10.47
N THR A 743 -14.53 10.86 9.75
CA THR A 743 -15.00 10.19 8.53
C THR A 743 -15.91 8.98 8.78
N ASN A 744 -16.01 8.51 10.04
CA ASN A 744 -16.85 7.40 10.49
C ASN A 744 -16.98 7.47 12.02
N SER A 745 -18.15 7.79 12.58
CA SER A 745 -18.37 8.14 14.00
C SER A 745 -18.32 6.95 14.97
N ILE A 746 -17.26 6.15 14.94
CA ILE A 746 -17.04 5.05 15.88
C ILE A 746 -15.53 4.75 16.05
N CYS A 747 -15.16 4.21 17.22
CA CYS A 747 -13.79 4.20 17.74
C CYS A 747 -12.75 3.57 16.79
N THR A 748 -12.93 2.30 16.42
CA THR A 748 -11.96 1.51 15.64
C THR A 748 -11.68 2.12 14.25
N PRO A 749 -12.70 2.47 13.44
CA PRO A 749 -12.49 3.08 12.14
C PRO A 749 -11.94 4.52 12.21
N SER A 750 -12.33 5.33 13.20
CA SER A 750 -11.78 6.69 13.34
C SER A 750 -10.29 6.67 13.68
N ARG A 751 -9.88 5.82 14.64
CA ARG A 751 -8.47 5.66 15.02
C ARG A 751 -7.61 5.17 13.84
N ALA A 752 -8.17 4.31 12.98
CA ALA A 752 -7.50 3.89 11.75
C ALA A 752 -7.39 5.03 10.71
N ALA A 753 -8.42 5.89 10.58
CA ALA A 753 -8.40 7.03 9.67
C ALA A 753 -7.33 8.07 10.07
N VAL A 754 -7.26 8.42 11.37
CA VAL A 754 -6.22 9.30 11.94
C VAL A 754 -4.83 8.73 11.73
N LEU A 755 -4.63 7.45 12.04
CA LEU A 755 -3.31 6.80 12.00
C LEU A 755 -2.78 6.60 10.56
N CYS A 756 -3.66 6.30 9.61
CA CYS A 756 -3.30 6.02 8.22
C CYS A 756 -3.39 7.22 7.27
N GLY A 757 -4.18 8.24 7.60
CA GLY A 757 -4.49 9.37 6.70
C GLY A 757 -5.37 8.96 5.52
N THR A 758 -6.21 7.95 5.68
CA THR A 758 -7.04 7.36 4.61
C THR A 758 -8.43 6.95 5.11
N HIS A 759 -9.41 6.98 4.22
CA HIS A 759 -10.78 6.55 4.52
C HIS A 759 -10.87 5.01 4.69
N ASN A 760 -11.94 4.55 5.34
CA ASN A 760 -12.01 3.18 5.85
C ASN A 760 -12.12 2.08 4.79
N HIS A 761 -12.61 2.38 3.58
CA HIS A 761 -12.54 1.46 2.44
C HIS A 761 -11.11 1.26 1.90
N VAL A 762 -10.17 2.14 2.24
CA VAL A 762 -8.76 2.09 1.82
C VAL A 762 -7.85 1.51 2.91
N ASN A 763 -8.12 1.77 4.19
CA ASN A 763 -7.41 1.12 5.30
C ASN A 763 -8.02 -0.25 5.70
N GLY A 764 -9.23 -0.58 5.26
CA GLY A 764 -9.91 -1.85 5.53
C GLY A 764 -10.53 -1.98 6.92
N VAL A 765 -10.38 -0.98 7.79
CA VAL A 765 -10.91 -0.96 9.15
C VAL A 765 -12.26 -0.24 9.16
N VAL A 766 -13.34 -0.96 8.86
CA VAL A 766 -14.67 -0.39 8.57
C VAL A 766 -15.66 -0.46 9.74
N THR A 767 -15.54 -1.46 10.61
CA THR A 767 -16.43 -1.73 11.76
C THR A 767 -15.65 -1.81 13.08
N LEU A 768 -16.35 -1.95 14.22
CA LEU A 768 -15.72 -2.16 15.52
C LEU A 768 -14.89 -3.45 15.60
N ASP A 769 -15.36 -4.52 14.95
CA ASP A 769 -14.71 -5.84 14.96
C ASP A 769 -13.57 -5.95 13.93
N SER A 770 -13.49 -4.98 13.00
CA SER A 770 -12.40 -4.89 12.02
C SER A 770 -11.06 -4.60 12.72
N LYS A 771 -10.01 -5.33 12.37
CA LYS A 771 -8.68 -5.20 12.98
C LYS A 771 -7.68 -4.61 11.98
N ILE A 772 -6.78 -3.74 12.44
CA ILE A 772 -5.75 -3.16 11.57
C ILE A 772 -4.71 -4.23 11.21
N ASP A 773 -4.38 -4.37 9.93
CA ASP A 773 -3.22 -5.16 9.53
C ASP A 773 -1.96 -4.35 9.87
N LYS A 774 -1.13 -4.85 10.79
CA LYS A 774 0.07 -4.14 11.24
C LYS A 774 1.09 -3.84 10.14
N ARG A 775 0.92 -4.33 8.91
CA ARG A 775 1.78 -3.98 7.76
C ARG A 775 1.37 -2.66 7.10
N ILE A 776 0.11 -2.23 7.24
CA ILE A 776 -0.43 -1.00 6.64
C ILE A 776 0.44 0.22 7.00
N PRO A 777 0.76 1.10 6.04
CA PRO A 777 1.63 2.25 6.28
C PRO A 777 0.87 3.33 7.06
N ASN A 778 1.50 3.86 8.10
CA ASN A 778 0.92 4.83 9.03
C ASN A 778 1.87 5.99 9.32
N VAL A 779 1.36 7.06 9.93
CA VAL A 779 2.15 8.28 10.21
C VAL A 779 3.40 8.01 11.06
N ALA A 780 3.31 7.17 12.10
CA ALA A 780 4.44 6.85 12.97
C ALA A 780 5.58 6.17 12.18
N LYS A 781 5.27 5.19 11.32
CA LYS A 781 6.24 4.56 10.41
C LYS A 781 6.91 5.58 9.49
N GLN A 782 6.16 6.54 8.95
CA GLN A 782 6.70 7.58 8.06
C GLN A 782 7.61 8.57 8.83
N LEU A 783 7.24 9.01 10.03
CA LEU A 783 8.06 9.88 10.88
C LEU A 783 9.38 9.20 11.29
N ARG A 784 9.29 7.96 11.79
CA ARG A 784 10.42 7.12 12.21
C ARG A 784 11.41 6.90 11.06
N SER A 785 10.92 6.51 9.88
CA SER A 785 11.76 6.17 8.72
C SER A 785 12.31 7.38 7.95
N SER A 786 11.61 8.51 7.93
CA SER A 786 12.04 9.68 7.14
C SER A 786 12.94 10.66 7.89
N LYS A 787 12.81 10.76 9.22
CA LYS A 787 13.50 11.78 10.04
C LYS A 787 14.00 11.32 11.41
N GLY A 788 13.95 10.03 11.72
CA GLY A 788 14.53 9.50 12.96
C GLY A 788 13.80 9.92 14.24
N TYR A 789 12.51 10.27 14.13
CA TYR A 789 11.65 10.55 15.28
C TYR A 789 11.66 9.38 16.28
N GLN A 790 11.57 9.72 17.56
CA GLN A 790 11.22 8.78 18.63
C GLN A 790 9.70 8.69 18.71
N THR A 791 9.15 7.49 18.59
CA THR A 791 7.70 7.31 18.38
C THR A 791 7.06 6.50 19.50
N ALA A 792 5.93 6.94 20.05
CA ALA A 792 5.24 6.24 21.13
C ALA A 792 3.70 6.21 21.00
N MET A 793 3.08 5.18 21.56
CA MET A 793 1.62 4.97 21.58
C MET A 793 1.19 4.42 22.95
N ILE A 794 0.49 5.23 23.74
CA ILE A 794 0.17 4.92 25.16
C ILE A 794 -1.35 5.03 25.38
N GLY A 795 -1.94 4.04 26.06
CA GLY A 795 -3.37 4.01 26.37
C GLY A 795 -4.24 3.34 25.28
N LYS A 796 -5.38 3.93 24.90
CA LYS A 796 -6.40 3.28 24.07
C LYS A 796 -5.95 3.07 22.60
N TRP A 797 -5.48 1.87 22.27
CA TRP A 797 -5.19 1.45 20.90
C TRP A 797 -6.49 1.18 20.13
N HIS A 798 -7.27 0.19 20.57
CA HIS A 798 -8.58 -0.17 20.02
C HIS A 798 -8.60 -0.38 18.49
N LEU A 799 -7.56 -1.04 17.95
CA LEU A 799 -7.43 -1.41 16.53
C LEU A 799 -7.24 -2.93 16.33
N GLY A 800 -7.53 -3.73 17.35
CA GLY A 800 -7.26 -5.17 17.42
C GLY A 800 -6.14 -5.50 18.40
N GLU A 801 -5.94 -6.80 18.63
CA GLU A 801 -5.01 -7.35 19.62
C GLU A 801 -4.24 -8.55 19.04
N GLY A 802 -3.08 -8.85 19.63
CA GLY A 802 -2.21 -9.94 19.19
C GLY A 802 -1.26 -9.56 18.05
N LYS A 803 -0.37 -10.50 17.71
CA LYS A 803 0.85 -10.24 16.92
C LYS A 803 0.63 -9.64 15.54
N ASP A 804 -0.55 -9.74 14.92
CA ASP A 804 -0.81 -9.16 13.59
C ASP A 804 -1.53 -7.80 13.62
N HIS A 805 -1.91 -7.34 14.82
CA HIS A 805 -2.71 -6.13 15.06
C HIS A 805 -2.09 -5.17 16.09
N GLU A 806 -0.91 -5.51 16.62
CA GLU A 806 -0.13 -4.72 17.57
C GLU A 806 0.30 -3.33 17.01
N PRO A 807 0.54 -2.33 17.87
CA PRO A 807 1.08 -1.04 17.44
C PRO A 807 2.41 -1.19 16.71
N THR A 808 2.52 -0.58 15.52
CA THR A 808 3.74 -0.63 14.70
C THR A 808 4.08 0.71 14.09
N GLY A 809 5.37 1.00 13.99
CA GLY A 809 5.87 2.35 13.69
C GLY A 809 6.21 3.15 14.93
N PHE A 810 5.92 2.62 16.12
CA PHE A 810 6.29 3.17 17.42
C PHE A 810 7.53 2.45 17.97
N ASP A 811 8.46 3.19 18.56
CA ASP A 811 9.61 2.69 19.31
C ASP A 811 9.21 2.20 20.71
N HIS A 812 8.14 2.76 21.29
CA HIS A 812 7.54 2.32 22.54
C HIS A 812 6.01 2.22 22.41
N TRP A 813 5.39 1.23 23.03
CA TRP A 813 3.95 1.24 23.21
C TRP A 813 3.50 0.48 24.47
N SER A 814 2.40 0.95 25.05
CA SER A 814 1.80 0.39 26.25
C SER A 814 0.30 0.71 26.22
N VAL A 815 -0.52 -0.27 25.82
CA VAL A 815 -1.88 -0.01 25.33
C VAL A 815 -2.95 -0.83 26.05
N LEU A 816 -4.13 -0.24 26.22
CA LEU A 816 -5.27 -0.89 26.88
C LEU A 816 -5.84 -2.04 26.01
N PRO A 817 -6.15 -3.22 26.58
CA PRO A 817 -6.94 -4.25 25.92
C PRO A 817 -8.39 -3.79 25.74
N GLY A 818 -9.01 -4.13 24.61
CA GLY A 818 -10.39 -3.79 24.29
C GLY A 818 -10.69 -2.30 24.45
N GLN A 819 -11.71 -1.97 25.27
CA GLN A 819 -12.08 -0.59 25.64
C GLN A 819 -11.33 -0.08 26.89
N GLY A 820 -10.43 -0.88 27.46
CA GLY A 820 -9.78 -0.67 28.75
C GLY A 820 -10.71 -0.75 29.96
N GLU A 821 -10.12 -0.76 31.16
CA GLU A 821 -10.81 -0.61 32.45
C GLU A 821 -10.58 0.82 32.98
N TYR A 822 -11.45 1.33 33.86
CA TYR A 822 -11.26 2.66 34.48
C TYR A 822 -10.38 2.62 35.73
N TRP A 823 -10.51 1.55 36.52
CA TRP A 823 -9.79 1.31 37.76
C TRP A 823 -8.91 0.08 37.62
N ASP A 824 -7.72 0.13 38.22
CA ASP A 824 -6.67 -0.89 38.18
C ASP A 824 -6.43 -1.50 36.77
N PRO A 825 -6.26 -0.67 35.72
CA PRO A 825 -6.23 -1.10 34.33
C PRO A 825 -5.06 -2.01 33.98
N GLU A 826 -5.32 -2.91 33.05
CA GLU A 826 -4.31 -3.70 32.35
C GLU A 826 -3.83 -3.00 31.09
N PHE A 827 -2.54 -3.18 30.78
CA PHE A 827 -1.88 -2.74 29.57
C PHE A 827 -1.19 -3.92 28.90
N ILE A 828 -1.31 -4.02 27.58
CA ILE A 828 -0.47 -4.84 26.71
C ILE A 828 0.74 -3.99 26.32
N GLU A 829 1.93 -4.55 26.45
CA GLU A 829 3.21 -3.95 26.07
C GLU A 829 3.93 -4.87 25.04
N ALA A 830 5.12 -4.45 24.62
CA ALA A 830 5.93 -5.19 23.65
C ALA A 830 6.15 -6.67 24.04
N GLU A 831 6.46 -7.50 23.03
CA GLU A 831 6.57 -8.96 23.12
C GLU A 831 5.30 -9.69 23.63
N GLY A 832 4.17 -8.98 23.76
CA GLY A 832 2.92 -9.54 24.29
C GLY A 832 2.85 -9.59 25.82
N LYS A 833 3.76 -8.87 26.51
CA LYS A 833 3.76 -8.73 27.97
C LYS A 833 2.51 -7.96 28.43
N THR A 834 1.75 -8.49 29.38
CA THR A 834 0.69 -7.73 30.06
C THR A 834 1.13 -7.24 31.43
N VAL A 835 0.67 -6.05 31.81
CA VAL A 835 0.95 -5.39 33.10
C VAL A 835 -0.33 -4.74 33.62
N ARG A 836 -0.72 -5.07 34.85
CA ARG A 836 -1.84 -4.42 35.54
C ARG A 836 -1.31 -3.40 36.55
N ILE A 837 -1.85 -2.18 36.51
CA ILE A 837 -1.34 -1.03 37.27
C ILE A 837 -2.47 -0.48 38.16
N PRO A 838 -2.34 -0.50 39.50
CA PRO A 838 -3.35 0.05 40.39
C PRO A 838 -3.55 1.55 40.23
N GLY A 839 -4.79 2.03 40.36
CA GLY A 839 -5.15 3.45 40.27
C GLY A 839 -6.14 3.75 39.14
N TYR A 840 -6.25 5.04 38.76
CA TYR A 840 -7.20 5.51 37.76
C TYR A 840 -6.57 5.62 36.36
N ALA A 841 -7.24 5.10 35.34
CA ALA A 841 -6.65 4.92 34.01
C ALA A 841 -6.19 6.23 33.35
N THR A 842 -6.92 7.33 33.55
CA THR A 842 -6.59 8.65 32.98
C THR A 842 -5.27 9.18 33.54
N ASP A 843 -5.11 9.12 34.87
CA ASP A 843 -3.87 9.48 35.57
C ASP A 843 -2.69 8.56 35.15
N ILE A 844 -2.90 7.24 35.12
CA ILE A 844 -1.85 6.26 34.76
C ILE A 844 -1.34 6.43 33.30
N ILE A 845 -2.25 6.72 32.36
CA ILE A 845 -1.90 6.97 30.95
C ILE A 845 -1.06 8.25 30.82
N THR A 846 -1.38 9.26 31.63
CA THR A 846 -0.64 10.52 31.72
C THR A 846 0.74 10.32 32.33
N ASP A 847 0.82 9.58 33.45
CA ASP A 847 2.07 9.27 34.14
C ASP A 847 3.04 8.50 33.24
N LYS A 848 2.55 7.47 32.52
CA LYS A 848 3.33 6.74 31.50
C LYS A 848 3.84 7.65 30.39
N SER A 849 3.04 8.63 29.98
CA SER A 849 3.35 9.55 28.88
C SER A 849 4.40 10.57 29.27
N ILE A 850 4.26 11.19 30.45
CA ILE A 850 5.27 12.09 31.02
C ILE A 850 6.58 11.33 31.31
N ALA A 851 6.50 10.10 31.86
CA ALA A 851 7.69 9.27 32.10
C ALA A 851 8.45 8.94 30.79
N TRP A 852 7.74 8.48 29.75
CA TRP A 852 8.38 8.21 28.45
C TRP A 852 8.98 9.49 27.83
N MET A 853 8.29 10.63 27.93
CA MET A 853 8.85 11.90 27.46
C MET A 853 10.09 12.33 28.25
N ALA A 854 10.19 12.00 29.54
CA ALA A 854 11.37 12.27 30.37
C ALA A 854 12.55 11.33 30.07
N GLU A 855 12.29 10.08 29.66
CA GLU A 855 13.32 9.06 29.35
C GLU A 855 13.85 9.13 27.91
N ARG A 856 13.19 9.85 26.99
CA ARG A 856 13.58 9.99 25.58
C ARG A 856 14.95 10.68 25.40
N ASP A 857 15.62 10.42 24.28
CA ASP A 857 16.79 11.20 23.86
C ASP A 857 16.37 12.66 23.55
N PRO A 858 16.83 13.68 24.30
CA PRO A 858 16.41 15.07 24.07
C PRO A 858 16.96 15.66 22.77
N ASN A 859 17.95 15.02 22.13
CA ASN A 859 18.56 15.47 20.88
C ASN A 859 17.78 15.02 19.63
N ARG A 860 16.74 14.19 19.80
CA ARG A 860 15.91 13.66 18.71
C ARG A 860 14.46 14.15 18.85
N PRO A 861 13.82 14.56 17.74
CA PRO A 861 12.41 14.92 17.78
C PRO A 861 11.58 13.68 18.16
N PHE A 862 10.42 13.91 18.77
CA PHE A 862 9.56 12.85 19.29
C PHE A 862 8.12 13.03 18.80
N PHE A 863 7.37 11.92 18.80
CA PHE A 863 5.96 11.82 18.42
C PHE A 863 5.26 10.77 19.30
N LEU A 864 4.56 11.24 20.32
CA LEU A 864 3.79 10.43 21.26
C LEU A 864 2.31 10.58 20.95
N MET A 865 1.59 9.45 20.83
CA MET A 865 0.13 9.38 20.80
C MET A 865 -0.37 8.85 22.15
N CYS A 866 -0.66 9.76 23.08
CA CYS A 866 -1.35 9.44 24.33
C CYS A 866 -2.86 9.34 24.05
N HIS A 867 -3.53 8.26 24.44
CA HIS A 867 -4.97 8.06 24.20
C HIS A 867 -5.67 7.64 25.49
N HIS A 868 -6.53 8.49 26.06
CA HIS A 868 -7.29 8.15 27.27
C HIS A 868 -8.46 7.20 26.97
N LYS A 869 -8.97 6.58 28.05
CA LYS A 869 -10.27 5.89 28.07
C LYS A 869 -11.43 6.88 28.29
N ALA A 870 -11.21 7.90 29.11
CA ALA A 870 -12.18 8.96 29.39
C ALA A 870 -12.52 9.76 28.10
N PRO A 871 -13.77 10.24 27.93
CA PRO A 871 -14.96 10.04 28.76
C PRO A 871 -15.87 8.90 28.23
N HIS A 872 -15.33 7.74 27.85
CA HIS A 872 -16.14 6.63 27.32
C HIS A 872 -17.06 6.00 28.39
N ARG A 873 -18.18 5.39 27.95
CA ARG A 873 -19.04 4.52 28.76
C ARG A 873 -18.20 3.49 29.53
N SER A 874 -18.40 3.23 30.83
CA SER A 874 -19.57 3.57 31.68
C SER A 874 -19.37 4.75 32.65
N TRP A 875 -18.55 5.74 32.27
CA TRP A 875 -18.43 7.04 32.97
C TRP A 875 -18.12 6.92 34.46
N GLU A 876 -17.17 6.06 34.79
CA GLU A 876 -16.65 5.91 36.14
C GLU A 876 -15.62 7.03 36.37
N TYR A 877 -16.06 8.13 36.98
CA TYR A 877 -15.21 9.25 37.35
C TYR A 877 -14.15 8.86 38.37
N ASP A 878 -13.06 9.64 38.44
CA ASP A 878 -12.15 9.60 39.58
C ASP A 878 -12.91 10.03 40.86
N SER A 879 -12.64 9.33 41.97
CA SER A 879 -13.19 9.65 43.29
C SER A 879 -12.87 11.07 43.76
N LYS A 880 -11.81 11.72 43.23
CA LYS A 880 -11.48 13.13 43.50
C LYS A 880 -12.50 14.13 42.93
N HIS A 881 -13.26 13.73 41.90
CA HIS A 881 -14.25 14.58 41.20
C HIS A 881 -15.71 14.34 41.63
N LYS A 882 -15.97 13.40 42.55
CA LYS A 882 -17.32 12.96 42.96
C LYS A 882 -18.26 14.09 43.44
N ASP A 883 -17.70 15.19 43.95
CA ASP A 883 -18.43 16.31 44.57
C ASP A 883 -18.64 17.51 43.61
N LEU A 884 -18.23 17.39 42.35
CA LEU A 884 -18.52 18.39 41.29
C LEU A 884 -19.91 18.17 40.68
N TYR A 885 -20.48 19.18 40.00
CA TYR A 885 -21.80 19.08 39.34
C TYR A 885 -22.89 18.60 40.31
N THR A 886 -23.03 19.29 41.44
CA THR A 886 -24.05 19.05 42.46
C THR A 886 -25.38 19.69 42.13
N ASP A 887 -25.35 20.83 41.44
CA ASP A 887 -26.53 21.52 40.92
C ASP A 887 -27.10 20.80 39.67
N PRO A 888 -28.40 20.98 39.34
CA PRO A 888 -28.98 20.42 38.13
C PRO A 888 -28.35 20.98 36.86
N ILE A 889 -28.12 20.12 35.88
CA ILE A 889 -27.65 20.47 34.54
C ILE A 889 -28.88 20.73 33.66
N ASP A 890 -28.88 21.78 32.84
CA ASP A 890 -30.01 22.06 31.95
C ASP A 890 -30.22 20.94 30.92
N LEU A 891 -31.48 20.61 30.66
CA LEU A 891 -31.86 19.62 29.65
C LEU A 891 -31.85 20.26 28.26
N PRO A 892 -31.28 19.60 27.22
CA PRO A 892 -31.38 20.08 25.84
C PRO A 892 -32.84 20.21 25.40
N ASP A 893 -33.15 21.24 24.60
CA ASP A 893 -34.49 21.45 24.00
C ASP A 893 -35.01 20.22 23.23
N THR A 894 -34.08 19.38 22.74
CA THR A 894 -34.36 18.15 21.98
C THR A 894 -34.42 16.88 22.86
N PHE A 895 -34.40 16.98 24.19
CA PHE A 895 -34.43 15.80 25.07
C PHE A 895 -35.72 14.96 24.96
N THR A 896 -36.85 15.59 24.62
CA THR A 896 -38.19 14.95 24.51
C THR A 896 -38.65 14.75 23.05
N ASP A 897 -37.70 14.67 22.12
CA ASP A 897 -37.91 14.59 20.68
C ASP A 897 -38.58 13.28 20.23
N ASP A 898 -39.58 13.39 19.34
CA ASP A 898 -40.39 12.26 18.86
C ASP A 898 -39.92 11.69 17.50
N TYR A 899 -38.83 12.22 16.94
CA TYR A 899 -38.21 11.80 15.69
C TYR A 899 -39.14 11.86 14.46
N LYS A 900 -40.33 12.46 14.55
CA LYS A 900 -41.38 12.33 13.51
C LYS A 900 -40.93 12.82 12.13
N ASN A 901 -40.16 13.91 12.10
CA ASN A 901 -39.69 14.64 10.92
C ASN A 901 -38.36 14.13 10.33
N ARG A 902 -37.86 12.98 10.80
CA ARG A 902 -36.56 12.39 10.41
C ARG A 902 -36.68 10.95 9.95
N ALA A 903 -35.60 10.44 9.35
CA ALA A 903 -35.48 9.08 8.84
C ALA A 903 -35.77 8.03 9.92
N ASN A 904 -36.21 6.84 9.49
CA ASN A 904 -36.57 5.76 10.40
C ASN A 904 -35.39 5.28 11.26
N ALA A 905 -34.14 5.49 10.81
CA ALA A 905 -32.92 5.22 11.57
C ALA A 905 -32.90 5.90 12.96
N ALA A 906 -33.44 7.12 13.08
CA ALA A 906 -33.55 7.83 14.36
C ALA A 906 -34.60 7.17 15.30
N LYS A 907 -35.70 6.68 14.73
CA LYS A 907 -36.82 6.07 15.48
C LYS A 907 -36.45 4.71 16.11
N VAL A 908 -35.55 3.97 15.47
CA VAL A 908 -35.19 2.57 15.84
C VAL A 908 -33.89 2.44 16.66
N ALA A 909 -33.15 3.53 16.85
CA ALA A 909 -31.89 3.54 17.60
C ALA A 909 -32.10 3.23 19.08
N LYS A 910 -31.26 2.34 19.63
CA LYS A 910 -31.25 1.90 21.04
C LYS A 910 -30.14 2.61 21.81
N MET A 911 -30.27 3.93 21.90
CA MET A 911 -29.34 4.79 22.60
C MET A 911 -30.03 5.94 23.35
N ARG A 912 -31.29 5.76 23.76
CA ARG A 912 -32.05 6.77 24.51
C ARG A 912 -31.68 6.74 25.99
N ILE A 913 -31.49 7.91 26.60
CA ILE A 913 -31.28 8.07 28.04
C ILE A 913 -32.45 7.49 28.84
N ALA A 914 -33.68 7.72 28.38
CA ALA A 914 -34.89 7.21 29.03
C ALA A 914 -35.01 5.67 29.02
N GLU A 915 -34.48 4.98 27.99
CA GLU A 915 -34.75 3.55 27.71
C GLU A 915 -33.51 2.64 27.85
N ASP A 916 -32.35 3.07 27.34
CA ASP A 916 -31.19 2.19 27.05
C ASP A 916 -30.01 2.28 28.03
N LEU A 917 -30.10 3.16 29.02
CA LEU A 917 -29.10 3.25 30.11
C LEU A 917 -29.27 2.13 31.15
N THR A 918 -28.14 1.61 31.60
CA THR A 918 -28.03 0.51 32.56
C THR A 918 -27.80 0.98 33.99
N TYR A 919 -27.93 0.04 34.94
CA TYR A 919 -27.55 0.28 36.33
C TYR A 919 -26.07 0.66 36.47
N GLY A 920 -25.18 0.04 35.68
CA GLY A 920 -23.74 0.34 35.69
C GLY A 920 -23.43 1.76 35.23
N ASP A 921 -24.04 2.19 34.13
CA ASP A 921 -23.86 3.54 33.56
C ASP A 921 -24.15 4.66 34.56
N LEU A 922 -25.20 4.50 35.37
CA LEU A 922 -25.66 5.52 36.31
C LEU A 922 -25.09 5.35 37.73
N GLY A 923 -24.18 4.40 37.96
CA GLY A 923 -23.61 4.14 39.29
C GLY A 923 -24.64 3.58 40.29
N ILE A 924 -25.57 2.75 39.81
CA ILE A 924 -26.70 2.18 40.56
C ILE A 924 -26.48 0.69 40.81
N VAL A 925 -26.97 0.17 41.93
CA VAL A 925 -26.97 -1.26 42.23
C VAL A 925 -27.97 -1.97 41.32
N GLN A 926 -27.51 -2.93 40.50
CA GLN A 926 -28.38 -3.83 39.75
C GLN A 926 -29.01 -4.86 40.70
N PRO A 927 -30.36 -4.96 40.79
CA PRO A 927 -31.03 -5.95 41.62
C PRO A 927 -31.02 -7.36 40.97
N GLU A 928 -31.11 -8.40 41.80
CA GLU A 928 -31.39 -9.77 41.36
C GLU A 928 -32.89 -9.99 41.12
N GLY A 929 -33.24 -10.82 40.13
CA GLY A 929 -34.64 -11.15 39.83
C GLY A 929 -34.91 -11.53 38.36
N PRO A 930 -36.18 -11.73 37.99
CA PRO A 930 -36.60 -12.01 36.62
C PRO A 930 -36.60 -10.74 35.74
N ARG A 931 -36.49 -10.91 34.42
CA ARG A 931 -36.49 -9.82 33.42
C ARG A 931 -37.66 -8.82 33.58
N SER A 932 -38.82 -9.27 34.05
CA SER A 932 -40.00 -8.45 34.31
C SER A 932 -39.86 -7.46 35.47
N VAL A 933 -38.90 -7.67 36.38
CA VAL A 933 -38.64 -6.80 37.54
C VAL A 933 -37.36 -5.99 37.33
N ILE A 934 -36.30 -6.64 36.86
CA ILE A 934 -34.95 -6.05 36.85
C ILE A 934 -34.52 -5.47 35.49
N GLY A 935 -35.39 -5.52 34.47
CA GLY A 935 -35.13 -5.02 33.13
C GLY A 935 -34.48 -6.03 32.18
N GLU A 936 -34.37 -5.63 30.90
CA GLU A 936 -33.75 -6.46 29.86
C GLU A 936 -32.22 -6.39 29.88
N LYS A 937 -31.56 -7.46 29.41
CA LYS A 937 -30.12 -7.43 29.16
C LYS A 937 -29.79 -6.41 28.06
N MET A 938 -28.62 -5.76 28.16
CA MET A 938 -28.09 -4.95 27.06
C MET A 938 -27.86 -5.81 25.80
N VAL A 939 -27.23 -6.97 25.97
CA VAL A 939 -26.96 -7.95 24.92
C VAL A 939 -27.40 -9.34 25.40
N ASP A 940 -28.21 -10.05 24.61
CA ASP A 940 -28.80 -11.33 25.02
C ASP A 940 -27.85 -12.53 24.77
N ILE A 941 -26.72 -12.52 25.49
CA ILE A 941 -25.69 -13.55 25.49
C ILE A 941 -25.45 -14.03 26.93
N TRP A 942 -24.97 -15.27 27.12
CA TRP A 942 -25.01 -15.90 28.45
C TRP A 942 -23.99 -15.29 29.45
N TRP A 943 -22.88 -14.72 28.97
CA TRP A 943 -21.83 -14.14 29.83
C TRP A 943 -22.06 -12.67 30.18
N TRP A 944 -22.70 -11.88 29.31
CA TRP A 944 -22.99 -10.46 29.57
C TRP A 944 -24.21 -10.34 30.52
N GLN A 945 -24.09 -9.61 31.62
CA GLN A 945 -25.15 -9.56 32.65
C GLN A 945 -25.71 -8.16 32.95
N ASP A 946 -25.16 -7.10 32.34
CA ASP A 946 -25.70 -5.74 32.46
C ASP A 946 -27.11 -5.63 31.90
N ARG A 947 -27.96 -4.88 32.61
CA ARG A 947 -29.36 -4.65 32.25
C ARG A 947 -29.71 -3.19 32.18
N LYS A 948 -30.59 -2.85 31.24
CA LYS A 948 -31.23 -1.54 31.15
C LYS A 948 -32.11 -1.33 32.37
N ILE A 949 -32.14 -0.11 32.89
CA ILE A 949 -33.04 0.28 33.99
C ILE A 949 -34.47 0.35 33.42
N PRO A 950 -35.40 -0.51 33.88
CA PRO A 950 -36.75 -0.57 33.31
C PRO A 950 -37.54 0.72 33.54
N ALA A 951 -38.40 1.05 32.58
CA ALA A 951 -39.39 2.12 32.67
C ALA A 951 -40.81 1.52 32.62
N PRO A 952 -41.35 1.00 33.74
CA PRO A 952 -42.72 0.48 33.80
C PRO A 952 -43.76 1.60 33.63
N GLU A 953 -45.01 1.23 33.34
CA GLU A 953 -46.15 2.18 33.34
C GLU A 953 -46.36 2.83 34.72
N ASP A 954 -46.26 2.04 35.79
CA ASP A 954 -46.25 2.53 37.18
C ASP A 954 -44.82 2.53 37.75
N VAL A 955 -44.17 3.71 37.66
CA VAL A 955 -42.83 3.94 38.23
C VAL A 955 -42.82 4.13 39.74
N THR A 956 -43.97 4.25 40.42
CA THR A 956 -44.01 4.48 41.88
C THR A 956 -43.51 3.27 42.67
N THR A 957 -43.53 2.10 42.05
CA THR A 957 -42.96 0.85 42.57
C THR A 957 -41.45 0.72 42.35
N LEU A 958 -40.84 1.54 41.48
CA LEU A 958 -39.42 1.49 41.14
C LEU A 958 -38.57 2.18 42.21
N THR A 959 -37.69 1.42 42.87
CA THR A 959 -36.67 1.96 43.78
C THR A 959 -35.27 1.69 43.25
N LEU A 960 -34.52 2.74 42.92
CA LEU A 960 -33.12 2.66 42.51
C LEU A 960 -32.20 3.03 43.68
N ARG A 961 -31.01 2.44 43.76
CA ARG A 961 -30.06 2.68 44.87
C ARG A 961 -28.66 3.01 44.37
N CYS A 962 -28.07 4.10 44.86
CA CYS A 962 -26.70 4.48 44.51
C CYS A 962 -25.70 3.42 44.99
N LYS A 963 -24.79 2.97 44.12
CA LYS A 963 -23.71 2.01 44.44
C LYS A 963 -22.74 2.56 45.48
N GLU A 964 -22.46 3.86 45.43
CA GLU A 964 -21.52 4.56 46.31
C GLU A 964 -22.13 4.97 47.67
N SER A 965 -23.30 5.63 47.68
CA SER A 965 -23.88 6.20 48.91
C SER A 965 -25.00 5.36 49.55
N GLY A 966 -25.49 4.31 48.88
CA GLY A 966 -26.66 3.52 49.32
C GLY A 966 -28.01 4.26 49.26
N GLN A 967 -28.01 5.56 48.93
CA GLN A 967 -29.20 6.40 48.83
C GLN A 967 -30.22 5.80 47.86
N ALA A 968 -31.49 5.76 48.29
CA ALA A 968 -32.62 5.31 47.49
C ALA A 968 -33.27 6.49 46.73
N PHE A 969 -33.77 6.20 45.53
CA PHE A 969 -34.52 7.10 44.66
C PHE A 969 -35.82 6.40 44.22
N THR A 970 -36.90 7.17 44.18
CA THR A 970 -38.28 6.75 43.87
C THR A 970 -38.93 7.85 43.05
N PHE A 971 -39.83 7.51 42.13
CA PHE A 971 -40.31 8.43 41.10
C PHE A 971 -41.85 8.47 41.07
N SER A 972 -42.42 9.64 40.78
CA SER A 972 -43.86 9.85 40.62
C SER A 972 -44.34 9.75 39.16
N SER A 973 -43.43 9.94 38.19
CA SER A 973 -43.75 9.89 36.75
C SER A 973 -42.59 9.36 35.90
N GLN A 974 -42.91 8.87 34.69
CA GLN A 974 -41.89 8.45 33.72
C GLN A 974 -40.97 9.60 33.28
N GLN A 975 -41.49 10.84 33.23
CA GLN A 975 -40.71 12.03 32.93
C GLN A 975 -39.66 12.29 34.03
N GLU A 976 -40.05 12.26 35.30
CA GLU A 976 -39.14 12.41 36.44
C GLU A 976 -38.03 11.33 36.44
N LEU A 977 -38.36 10.09 36.08
CA LEU A 977 -37.38 9.03 35.88
C LEU A 977 -36.41 9.34 34.72
N ALA A 978 -36.91 9.83 33.58
CA ALA A 978 -36.08 10.17 32.42
C ALA A 978 -35.15 11.36 32.71
N GLU A 979 -35.66 12.43 33.32
CA GLU A 979 -34.89 13.59 33.75
C GLU A 979 -33.84 13.20 34.80
N TRP A 980 -34.19 12.35 35.78
CA TRP A 980 -33.20 11.83 36.73
C TRP A 980 -32.13 10.95 36.08
N LYS A 981 -32.49 10.13 35.07
CA LYS A 981 -31.51 9.36 34.28
C LYS A 981 -30.55 10.30 33.54
N PHE A 982 -31.06 11.39 32.96
CA PHE A 982 -30.26 12.44 32.31
C PHE A 982 -29.28 13.10 33.30
N GLN A 983 -29.78 13.60 34.45
CA GLN A 983 -28.94 14.23 35.48
C GLN A 983 -27.82 13.28 35.93
N ARG A 984 -28.16 12.01 36.21
CA ARG A 984 -27.18 11.00 36.63
C ARG A 984 -26.15 10.64 35.56
N TYR A 985 -26.55 10.61 34.29
CA TYR A 985 -25.64 10.43 33.17
C TYR A 985 -24.68 11.62 33.05
N MET A 986 -25.21 12.84 32.94
CA MET A 986 -24.41 14.05 32.70
C MET A 986 -23.47 14.38 33.86
N GLN A 987 -23.92 14.25 35.11
CA GLN A 987 -23.05 14.39 36.28
C GLN A 987 -21.89 13.39 36.26
N ARG A 988 -22.12 12.14 35.83
CA ARG A 988 -21.04 11.13 35.74
C ARG A 988 -20.09 11.40 34.57
N TYR A 989 -20.65 11.84 33.44
CA TYR A 989 -19.91 12.19 32.23
C TYR A 989 -18.95 13.36 32.47
N LEU A 990 -19.44 14.50 32.98
CA LEU A 990 -18.64 15.71 33.20
C LEU A 990 -17.56 15.52 34.28
N ARG A 991 -17.83 14.77 35.35
CA ARG A 991 -16.81 14.38 36.35
C ARG A 991 -15.70 13.52 35.74
N THR A 992 -16.02 12.71 34.72
CA THR A 992 -15.04 11.91 33.98
C THR A 992 -14.20 12.79 33.05
N ILE A 993 -14.76 13.88 32.50
CA ILE A 993 -14.03 14.88 31.71
C ILE A 993 -13.10 15.73 32.58
N GLN A 994 -13.46 16.04 33.84
CA GLN A 994 -12.54 16.76 34.73
C GLN A 994 -11.21 16.01 34.92
N SER A 995 -11.24 14.68 34.96
CA SER A 995 -10.02 13.86 34.97
C SER A 995 -9.17 14.02 33.71
N VAL A 996 -9.75 14.39 32.56
CA VAL A 996 -9.00 14.75 31.35
C VAL A 996 -8.39 16.14 31.51
N ASP A 997 -9.19 17.15 31.90
CA ASP A 997 -8.70 18.52 32.14
C ASP A 997 -7.50 18.58 33.09
N ASP A 998 -7.64 17.96 34.28
CA ASP A 998 -6.58 17.88 35.29
C ASP A 998 -5.27 17.34 34.69
N ASN A 999 -5.34 16.29 33.85
CA ASN A 999 -4.17 15.62 33.31
C ASN A 999 -3.58 16.33 32.09
N VAL A 1000 -4.39 17.00 31.26
CA VAL A 1000 -3.88 17.89 30.20
C VAL A 1000 -3.09 19.04 30.83
N GLY A 1001 -3.58 19.61 31.94
CA GLY A 1001 -2.82 20.59 32.74
C GLY A 1001 -1.44 20.07 33.12
N ARG A 1002 -1.37 18.89 33.73
CA ARG A 1002 -0.09 18.24 34.10
C ARG A 1002 0.88 18.05 32.92
N MET A 1003 0.38 17.76 31.72
CA MET A 1003 1.22 17.59 30.53
C MET A 1003 1.69 18.92 29.94
N LEU A 1004 0.84 19.96 29.93
CA LEU A 1004 1.22 21.30 29.49
C LEU A 1004 2.23 21.93 30.45
N ASP A 1005 2.00 21.83 31.75
CA ASP A 1005 2.89 22.33 32.79
C ASP A 1005 4.26 21.64 32.70
N TRP A 1006 4.30 20.33 32.48
CA TRP A 1006 5.56 19.61 32.25
C TRP A 1006 6.30 20.08 30.99
N LEU A 1007 5.57 20.33 29.88
CA LEU A 1007 6.17 20.87 28.65
C LEU A 1007 6.74 22.28 28.83
N ASP A 1008 6.13 23.11 29.67
CA ASP A 1008 6.66 24.43 30.04
C ASP A 1008 7.88 24.30 30.98
N GLU A 1009 7.81 23.44 32.01
CA GLU A 1009 8.91 23.18 32.96
C GLU A 1009 10.18 22.66 32.27
N GLN A 1010 10.03 21.82 31.24
CA GLN A 1010 11.16 21.34 30.43
C GLN A 1010 11.59 22.34 29.34
N GLY A 1011 10.93 23.49 29.19
CA GLY A 1011 11.22 24.48 28.14
C GLY A 1011 10.92 23.99 26.71
N LEU A 1012 10.05 22.98 26.56
CA LEU A 1012 9.73 22.34 25.28
C LEU A 1012 8.53 23.00 24.58
N ALA A 1013 7.70 23.73 25.32
CA ALA A 1013 6.43 24.34 24.88
C ALA A 1013 6.49 25.08 23.53
N GLU A 1014 7.52 25.92 23.32
CA GLU A 1014 7.68 26.70 22.09
C GLU A 1014 7.97 25.85 20.85
N ASP A 1015 8.64 24.70 21.01
CA ASP A 1015 9.03 23.82 19.90
C ASP A 1015 8.20 22.52 19.84
N THR A 1016 7.03 22.52 20.48
CA THR A 1016 6.18 21.34 20.63
C THR A 1016 4.76 21.65 20.12
N VAL A 1017 4.37 21.01 19.02
CA VAL A 1017 2.99 21.09 18.50
C VAL A 1017 2.07 20.28 19.39
N VAL A 1018 1.30 20.89 20.30
CA VAL A 1018 0.29 20.17 21.10
C VAL A 1018 -1.06 20.24 20.38
N ILE A 1019 -1.76 19.11 20.25
CA ILE A 1019 -3.06 19.02 19.59
C ILE A 1019 -4.11 18.52 20.59
N TYR A 1020 -5.35 18.94 20.40
CA TYR A 1020 -6.48 18.54 21.22
C TYR A 1020 -7.58 18.00 20.31
N THR A 1021 -7.99 16.73 20.46
CA THR A 1021 -9.04 16.08 19.64
C THR A 1021 -9.47 14.72 20.20
N SER A 1022 -10.74 14.38 20.02
CA SER A 1022 -11.32 13.06 20.29
C SER A 1022 -11.23 12.12 19.08
N ASP A 1023 -11.69 10.87 19.19
CA ASP A 1023 -11.94 9.99 18.04
C ASP A 1023 -13.31 10.26 17.36
N GLN A 1024 -14.31 10.79 18.06
CA GLN A 1024 -15.55 11.34 17.48
C GLN A 1024 -16.32 12.21 18.49
N GLY A 1025 -17.40 12.85 18.06
CA GLY A 1025 -18.37 13.51 18.94
C GLY A 1025 -19.17 12.54 19.83
N PHE A 1026 -20.14 13.07 20.58
CA PHE A 1026 -20.99 12.31 21.49
C PHE A 1026 -22.32 13.04 21.73
N PHE A 1027 -23.46 12.34 21.74
CA PHE A 1027 -24.73 12.92 22.19
C PHE A 1027 -24.73 13.07 23.72
N LEU A 1028 -25.13 14.25 24.22
CA LEU A 1028 -25.17 14.60 25.64
C LEU A 1028 -26.60 14.69 26.20
N GLY A 1029 -27.57 14.14 25.47
CA GLY A 1029 -29.01 14.22 25.76
C GLY A 1029 -29.82 14.86 24.64
N GLU A 1030 -29.16 15.42 23.63
CA GLU A 1030 -29.77 15.84 22.38
C GLU A 1030 -30.53 14.66 21.75
N HIS A 1031 -31.74 14.92 21.25
CA HIS A 1031 -32.68 13.90 20.75
C HIS A 1031 -33.02 12.79 21.77
N GLY A 1032 -32.79 13.07 23.05
CA GLY A 1032 -32.89 12.10 24.15
C GLY A 1032 -31.78 11.04 24.14
N TRP A 1033 -30.70 11.21 23.37
CA TRP A 1033 -29.68 10.19 23.10
C TRP A 1033 -28.39 10.32 23.93
N PHE A 1034 -27.65 9.21 23.97
CA PHE A 1034 -26.22 9.12 24.28
C PHE A 1034 -25.50 8.31 23.17
N ASP A 1035 -24.18 8.12 23.28
CA ASP A 1035 -23.34 7.45 22.29
C ASP A 1035 -23.09 8.28 21.00
N LYS A 1036 -22.89 7.66 19.84
CA LYS A 1036 -22.38 8.33 18.62
C LYS A 1036 -22.96 7.73 17.32
N ARG A 1037 -22.12 7.29 16.36
CA ARG A 1037 -22.44 6.57 15.11
C ARG A 1037 -23.07 7.41 14.00
N PHE A 1038 -24.10 8.20 14.31
CA PHE A 1038 -24.84 8.96 13.30
C PHE A 1038 -24.08 10.20 12.82
N MET A 1039 -24.39 10.64 11.60
CA MET A 1039 -23.85 11.87 11.00
C MET A 1039 -24.51 13.16 11.55
N TYR A 1040 -25.46 13.06 12.49
CA TYR A 1040 -25.96 14.21 13.24
C TYR A 1040 -24.82 14.93 13.95
N GLU A 1041 -24.97 16.24 14.09
CA GLU A 1041 -23.92 17.18 14.48
C GLU A 1041 -23.10 16.71 15.66
N GLU A 1042 -23.78 16.30 16.72
CA GLU A 1042 -23.24 15.96 18.02
C GLU A 1042 -22.22 14.83 17.98
N SER A 1043 -22.44 13.88 17.06
CA SER A 1043 -21.70 12.64 16.87
C SER A 1043 -20.70 12.72 15.69
N PHE A 1044 -20.94 13.64 14.75
CA PHE A 1044 -20.15 13.81 13.53
C PHE A 1044 -19.04 14.84 13.69
N GLN A 1045 -19.35 15.96 14.35
CA GLN A 1045 -18.39 17.00 14.63
C GLN A 1045 -17.36 16.46 15.63
N MET A 1046 -16.12 16.35 15.14
CA MET A 1046 -14.97 16.23 16.00
C MET A 1046 -14.56 17.65 16.36
N PRO A 1047 -14.42 17.97 17.63
CA PRO A 1047 -13.79 19.23 17.95
C PRO A 1047 -12.25 19.09 17.71
N PHE A 1048 -11.55 20.15 17.25
CA PHE A 1048 -10.07 20.12 17.01
C PHE A 1048 -9.30 21.41 17.42
N LEU A 1049 -8.27 21.34 18.29
CA LEU A 1049 -7.34 22.45 18.63
C LEU A 1049 -5.90 22.12 18.23
N ILE A 1050 -5.08 23.18 18.20
CA ILE A 1050 -3.63 23.09 18.06
C ILE A 1050 -2.91 24.30 18.69
N ARG A 1051 -1.97 24.06 19.62
CA ARG A 1051 -1.00 25.02 20.20
C ARG A 1051 0.35 24.79 19.52
N TYR A 1052 0.83 25.78 18.78
CA TYR A 1052 2.21 25.81 18.27
C TYR A 1052 2.66 27.27 18.04
N PRO A 1053 3.26 27.93 19.05
CA PRO A 1053 3.53 29.38 19.03
C PRO A 1053 4.36 29.87 17.83
N ARG A 1054 5.15 29.00 17.22
CA ARG A 1054 6.03 29.30 16.08
C ARG A 1054 5.30 29.56 14.76
N GLU A 1055 4.08 29.02 14.58
CA GLU A 1055 3.31 29.16 13.33
C GLU A 1055 1.85 29.60 13.53
N ILE A 1056 1.34 29.55 14.76
CA ILE A 1056 -0.06 29.77 15.09
C ILE A 1056 -0.18 31.00 16.00
N ALA A 1057 -1.03 31.95 15.62
CA ALA A 1057 -1.33 33.09 16.48
C ALA A 1057 -2.25 32.66 17.64
N PRO A 1058 -1.96 33.03 18.90
CA PRO A 1058 -2.77 32.64 20.05
C PRO A 1058 -4.20 33.19 20.00
N ALA A 1059 -5.14 32.47 20.63
CA ALA A 1059 -6.58 32.74 20.62
C ALA A 1059 -7.20 32.85 19.20
N SER A 1060 -6.67 32.09 18.24
CA SER A 1060 -7.23 32.02 16.89
C SER A 1060 -8.45 31.12 16.82
N VAL A 1061 -9.44 31.50 16.01
CA VAL A 1061 -10.59 30.65 15.67
C VAL A 1061 -10.64 30.41 14.16
N CYS A 1062 -10.56 29.14 13.77
CA CYS A 1062 -10.66 28.69 12.40
C CYS A 1062 -12.08 28.15 12.12
N LYS A 1063 -12.65 28.57 10.98
CA LYS A 1063 -13.96 28.09 10.51
C LYS A 1063 -13.87 27.33 9.19
N ASP A 1064 -12.68 26.95 8.75
CA ASP A 1064 -12.48 26.09 7.58
C ASP A 1064 -12.70 24.61 7.95
N ILE A 1065 -13.39 23.87 7.08
CA ILE A 1065 -13.70 22.45 7.31
C ILE A 1065 -12.43 21.59 7.17
N ILE A 1066 -12.15 20.74 8.18
CA ILE A 1066 -11.12 19.69 8.16
C ILE A 1066 -11.72 18.33 8.54
N CYS A 1067 -11.06 17.23 8.16
CA CYS A 1067 -11.44 15.86 8.52
C CYS A 1067 -10.31 15.13 9.25
N ASN A 1068 -10.63 14.10 10.05
CA ASN A 1068 -9.65 13.32 10.79
C ASN A 1068 -8.62 12.56 9.91
N VAL A 1069 -8.90 12.33 8.63
CA VAL A 1069 -7.94 11.84 7.63
C VAL A 1069 -6.84 12.84 7.27
N ASP A 1070 -7.04 14.14 7.54
CA ASP A 1070 -6.09 15.22 7.27
C ASP A 1070 -5.00 15.32 8.36
N PHE A 1071 -5.15 14.61 9.47
CA PHE A 1071 -4.27 14.69 10.64
C PHE A 1071 -2.87 14.13 10.30
N ALA A 1072 -2.78 12.87 9.87
CA ALA A 1072 -1.54 12.23 9.45
C ALA A 1072 -0.71 13.02 8.40
N PRO A 1073 -1.28 13.51 7.28
CA PRO A 1073 -0.50 14.32 6.33
C PRO A 1073 -0.08 15.67 6.90
N THR A 1074 -0.85 16.27 7.83
CA THR A 1074 -0.46 17.51 8.52
C THR A 1074 0.69 17.28 9.50
N PHE A 1075 0.69 16.18 10.26
CA PHE A 1075 1.81 15.81 11.14
C PHE A 1075 3.11 15.61 10.33
N LEU A 1076 3.01 15.01 9.14
CA LEU A 1076 4.16 14.87 8.23
C LEU A 1076 4.61 16.19 7.61
N ASP A 1077 3.70 17.09 7.26
CA ASP A 1077 4.05 18.45 6.80
C ASP A 1077 4.79 19.22 7.90
N LEU A 1078 4.23 19.29 9.11
CA LEU A 1078 4.85 19.92 10.27
C LEU A 1078 6.27 19.36 10.53
N ALA A 1079 6.46 18.04 10.38
CA ALA A 1079 7.78 17.41 10.48
C ALA A 1079 8.74 17.81 9.36
N GLY A 1080 8.25 18.39 8.27
CA GLY A 1080 8.93 18.52 6.98
C GLY A 1080 9.26 17.15 6.37
N ALA A 1081 8.50 16.11 6.73
CA ALA A 1081 8.59 14.77 6.21
C ALA A 1081 7.82 14.64 4.89
N ARG A 1082 8.10 13.60 4.11
CA ARG A 1082 7.42 13.38 2.84
C ARG A 1082 6.04 12.75 3.07
N ILE A 1083 4.97 13.50 2.79
CA ILE A 1083 3.61 12.96 2.69
C ILE A 1083 3.57 11.87 1.58
N PRO A 1084 3.16 10.63 1.87
CA PRO A 1084 3.00 9.58 0.87
C PRO A 1084 1.76 9.77 0.00
N THR A 1085 1.85 9.45 -1.29
CA THR A 1085 0.74 9.57 -2.27
C THR A 1085 -0.36 8.51 -2.12
N TYR A 1086 -0.42 7.80 -0.99
CA TYR A 1086 -1.53 6.93 -0.62
C TYR A 1086 -2.49 7.60 0.38
N MET A 1087 -2.01 8.59 1.14
CA MET A 1087 -2.86 9.39 2.02
C MET A 1087 -3.89 10.15 1.18
N GLN A 1088 -5.10 10.27 1.72
CA GLN A 1088 -6.26 10.88 1.07
C GLN A 1088 -6.64 12.22 1.69
N GLY A 1089 -6.26 12.45 2.95
CA GLY A 1089 -6.33 13.76 3.55
C GLY A 1089 -5.26 14.73 3.01
N VAL A 1090 -5.45 16.01 3.28
CA VAL A 1090 -4.60 17.12 2.83
C VAL A 1090 -4.01 17.84 4.04
N SER A 1091 -2.75 18.27 3.96
CA SER A 1091 -2.16 19.05 5.05
C SER A 1091 -2.89 20.39 5.25
N PHE A 1092 -3.42 20.62 6.46
CA PHE A 1092 -4.01 21.90 6.86
C PHE A 1092 -2.99 22.84 7.53
N ARG A 1093 -1.67 22.57 7.41
CA ARG A 1093 -0.63 23.52 7.86
C ARG A 1093 -0.80 24.94 7.27
N PRO A 1094 -1.23 25.14 6.00
CA PRO A 1094 -1.53 26.49 5.51
C PRO A 1094 -2.71 27.16 6.24
N VAL A 1095 -3.69 26.39 6.71
CA VAL A 1095 -4.89 26.89 7.40
C VAL A 1095 -4.51 27.43 8.79
N ILE A 1096 -3.74 26.68 9.58
CA ILE A 1096 -3.27 27.13 10.92
C ILE A 1096 -2.36 28.36 10.85
N GLN A 1097 -1.70 28.59 9.72
CA GLN A 1097 -0.93 29.80 9.44
C GLN A 1097 -1.80 30.99 8.94
N GLY A 1098 -3.12 30.86 8.91
CA GLY A 1098 -4.05 31.88 8.38
C GLY A 1098 -4.00 32.08 6.86
N LYS A 1099 -3.62 31.04 6.10
CA LYS A 1099 -3.37 31.06 4.65
C LYS A 1099 -4.14 29.96 3.92
N THR A 1100 -5.42 29.81 4.23
CA THR A 1100 -6.33 28.83 3.63
C THR A 1100 -6.25 28.84 2.09
N PRO A 1101 -5.95 27.69 1.45
CA PRO A 1101 -5.85 27.61 -0.01
C PRO A 1101 -7.18 27.95 -0.70
N ALA A 1102 -7.09 28.57 -1.89
CA ALA A 1102 -8.27 28.95 -2.68
C ALA A 1102 -9.03 27.74 -3.28
N ASP A 1103 -8.44 26.55 -3.17
CA ASP A 1103 -8.95 25.23 -3.53
C ASP A 1103 -9.11 24.31 -2.31
N TRP A 1104 -9.11 24.87 -1.08
CA TRP A 1104 -9.52 24.14 0.12
C TRP A 1104 -10.97 23.68 -0.01
N GLN A 1105 -11.24 22.41 0.25
CA GLN A 1105 -12.44 21.76 -0.30
C GLN A 1105 -13.76 22.15 0.37
N GLN A 1106 -13.71 22.64 1.62
CA GLN A 1106 -14.89 23.03 2.42
C GLN A 1106 -16.01 21.97 2.47
N VAL A 1107 -15.62 20.69 2.51
CA VAL A 1107 -16.54 19.55 2.56
C VAL A 1107 -16.04 18.50 3.55
N ALA A 1108 -16.94 18.03 4.40
CA ALA A 1108 -16.69 16.88 5.27
C ALA A 1108 -17.42 15.65 4.70
N TYR A 1109 -16.73 14.51 4.59
CA TYR A 1109 -17.30 13.24 4.13
C TYR A 1109 -17.37 12.23 5.27
N HIS A 1110 -18.52 11.56 5.40
CA HIS A 1110 -18.79 10.55 6.43
C HIS A 1110 -19.30 9.27 5.81
N ARG A 1111 -18.86 8.11 6.34
CA ARG A 1111 -19.46 6.80 6.04
C ARG A 1111 -19.38 5.87 7.25
N TYR A 1112 -20.52 5.65 7.89
CA TYR A 1112 -20.71 4.66 8.95
C TYR A 1112 -21.14 3.32 8.35
N TRP A 1113 -20.23 2.35 8.38
CA TRP A 1113 -20.38 1.06 7.69
C TRP A 1113 -21.22 0.03 8.45
N MET A 1114 -21.35 0.16 9.77
CA MET A 1114 -22.01 -0.86 10.58
C MET A 1114 -23.53 -0.79 10.42
N HIS A 1115 -24.16 -1.89 10.00
CA HIS A 1115 -25.61 -1.99 9.95
C HIS A 1115 -26.14 -2.81 11.12
N ARG A 1116 -27.07 -2.21 11.87
CA ARG A 1116 -27.77 -2.80 13.02
C ARG A 1116 -26.81 -3.43 14.02
N ASP A 1117 -25.88 -2.64 14.55
CA ASP A 1117 -24.96 -3.14 15.58
C ASP A 1117 -25.71 -3.75 16.78
N VAL A 1118 -25.08 -4.68 17.50
CA VAL A 1118 -25.78 -5.54 18.47
C VAL A 1118 -26.29 -4.79 19.72
N ILE A 1119 -25.75 -3.60 20.01
CA ILE A 1119 -26.07 -2.83 21.22
C ILE A 1119 -27.07 -1.70 20.89
N HIS A 1120 -26.74 -0.85 19.91
CA HIS A 1120 -27.47 0.39 19.62
C HIS A 1120 -28.39 0.29 18.40
N GLU A 1121 -28.39 -0.84 17.66
CA GLU A 1121 -29.21 -1.06 16.46
C GLU A 1121 -29.02 0.03 15.37
N ALA A 1122 -27.89 0.76 15.37
CA ALA A 1122 -27.69 1.91 14.49
C ALA A 1122 -27.55 1.50 13.00
N TYR A 1123 -28.09 2.31 12.09
CA TYR A 1123 -28.18 1.99 10.67
C TYR A 1123 -27.01 2.56 9.85
N ALA A 1124 -26.57 1.81 8.84
CA ALA A 1124 -25.46 2.17 7.97
C ALA A 1124 -25.82 3.27 6.96
N HIS A 1125 -24.95 4.28 6.84
CA HIS A 1125 -25.18 5.50 6.08
C HIS A 1125 -23.88 6.16 5.63
N TYR A 1126 -23.97 7.09 4.68
CA TYR A 1126 -22.89 8.01 4.33
C TYR A 1126 -23.46 9.36 3.86
N GLY A 1127 -22.62 10.38 3.79
CA GLY A 1127 -23.07 11.71 3.42
C GLY A 1127 -21.94 12.73 3.26
N VAL A 1128 -22.33 13.95 2.88
CA VAL A 1128 -21.44 15.13 2.89
C VAL A 1128 -22.08 16.29 3.62
N ARG A 1129 -21.23 17.14 4.16
CA ARG A 1129 -21.58 18.44 4.71
C ARG A 1129 -20.72 19.54 4.08
N ASP A 1130 -21.33 20.70 3.83
CA ASP A 1130 -20.64 21.96 3.59
C ASP A 1130 -20.86 22.97 4.74
N GLN A 1131 -20.49 24.23 4.54
CA GLN A 1131 -20.61 25.32 5.52
C GLN A 1131 -22.06 25.64 5.96
N ARG A 1132 -23.10 25.10 5.31
CA ARG A 1132 -24.52 25.33 5.68
C ARG A 1132 -25.39 24.06 5.63
N TYR A 1133 -25.13 23.14 4.71
CA TYR A 1133 -26.00 22.01 4.43
C TYR A 1133 -25.36 20.67 4.80
N LYS A 1134 -26.18 19.74 5.29
CA LYS A 1134 -25.79 18.34 5.52
C LYS A 1134 -26.73 17.40 4.77
N LEU A 1135 -26.18 16.48 3.98
CA LEU A 1135 -26.93 15.50 3.19
C LEU A 1135 -26.51 14.08 3.60
N ILE A 1136 -27.47 13.27 4.06
CA ILE A 1136 -27.28 11.89 4.52
C ILE A 1136 -28.05 10.92 3.61
N TYR A 1137 -27.43 9.80 3.24
CA TYR A 1137 -28.08 8.66 2.62
C TYR A 1137 -28.01 7.42 3.52
N TRP A 1138 -29.18 7.01 4.02
CA TRP A 1138 -29.38 5.80 4.80
C TRP A 1138 -29.50 4.60 3.86
N TYR A 1139 -28.37 3.96 3.56
CA TYR A 1139 -28.32 2.87 2.58
C TYR A 1139 -28.77 1.51 3.14
N ASN A 1140 -28.81 1.38 4.47
CA ASN A 1140 -29.56 0.35 5.21
C ASN A 1140 -29.29 -1.12 4.81
N GLU A 1141 -28.03 -1.43 4.48
CA GLU A 1141 -27.53 -2.77 4.15
C GLU A 1141 -26.27 -3.10 4.95
N ASP A 1142 -26.05 -4.37 5.23
CA ASP A 1142 -24.91 -4.89 6.02
C ASP A 1142 -23.64 -5.22 5.22
N PHE A 1143 -23.77 -5.43 3.90
CA PHE A 1143 -22.71 -5.88 2.99
C PHE A 1143 -21.93 -7.12 3.44
N GLY A 1144 -22.47 -7.95 4.34
CA GLY A 1144 -21.79 -9.11 4.92
C GLY A 1144 -20.55 -8.77 5.76
N LEU A 1145 -20.46 -7.53 6.28
CA LEU A 1145 -19.30 -7.06 7.05
C LEU A 1145 -19.30 -7.59 8.50
N GLU A 1146 -18.12 -7.86 9.06
CA GLU A 1146 -17.97 -8.29 10.45
C GLU A 1146 -18.48 -7.21 11.42
N GLY A 1147 -19.21 -7.60 12.47
CA GLY A 1147 -19.87 -6.68 13.41
C GLY A 1147 -21.19 -6.06 12.92
N THR A 1148 -21.71 -6.49 11.77
CA THR A 1148 -23.04 -6.10 11.28
C THR A 1148 -24.07 -7.22 11.46
N ARG A 1149 -25.37 -6.88 11.43
CA ARG A 1149 -26.47 -7.86 11.43
C ARG A 1149 -27.32 -7.67 10.17
N PRO A 1150 -27.78 -8.75 9.50
CA PRO A 1150 -28.47 -8.65 8.22
C PRO A 1150 -29.63 -7.65 8.18
N GLY A 1151 -29.71 -6.90 7.09
CA GLY A 1151 -30.78 -5.92 6.89
C GLY A 1151 -30.93 -5.43 5.46
N GLY A 1152 -32.03 -4.72 5.25
CA GLY A 1152 -32.55 -4.34 3.93
C GLY A 1152 -33.82 -3.50 4.10
N GLN A 1153 -33.78 -2.59 5.08
CA GLN A 1153 -34.84 -1.61 5.32
C GLN A 1153 -34.90 -0.62 4.16
N GLU A 1154 -36.00 0.13 4.07
CA GLU A 1154 -36.17 1.14 3.01
C GLU A 1154 -35.02 2.15 3.06
N LYS A 1155 -34.53 2.56 1.88
CA LYS A 1155 -33.39 3.47 1.78
C LYS A 1155 -33.87 4.90 1.74
N GLU A 1156 -33.37 5.71 2.67
CA GLU A 1156 -33.90 7.04 2.98
C GLU A 1156 -32.84 8.12 2.74
N TRP A 1157 -33.27 9.33 2.39
CA TRP A 1157 -32.41 10.51 2.27
C TRP A 1157 -32.82 11.55 3.30
N GLU A 1158 -31.83 12.23 3.88
CA GLU A 1158 -32.05 13.43 4.68
C GLU A 1158 -31.23 14.60 4.16
N LEU A 1159 -31.82 15.79 4.19
CA LEU A 1159 -31.13 17.07 4.01
C LEU A 1159 -31.50 17.95 5.20
N PHE A 1160 -30.50 18.57 5.81
CA PHE A 1160 -30.66 19.61 6.83
C PHE A 1160 -30.06 20.92 6.31
N ASP A 1161 -30.75 22.02 6.58
CA ASP A 1161 -30.22 23.38 6.43
C ASP A 1161 -29.77 23.84 7.82
N CYS A 1162 -28.54 23.49 8.20
CA CYS A 1162 -28.00 23.65 9.55
C CYS A 1162 -27.95 25.13 10.00
N GLN A 1163 -28.16 26.10 9.10
CA GLN A 1163 -28.28 27.52 9.47
C GLN A 1163 -29.71 27.88 9.96
N GLU A 1164 -30.75 27.27 9.39
CA GLU A 1164 -32.15 27.54 9.76
C GLU A 1164 -32.69 26.51 10.79
N ASP A 1165 -32.13 25.30 10.76
CA ASP A 1165 -32.42 24.17 11.64
C ASP A 1165 -31.12 23.70 12.32
N PRO A 1166 -30.61 24.46 13.31
CA PRO A 1166 -29.34 24.17 14.00
C PRO A 1166 -29.35 22.84 14.76
N LEU A 1167 -30.54 22.32 15.06
CA LEU A 1167 -30.76 21.11 15.83
C LEU A 1167 -31.16 19.91 14.95
N GLU A 1168 -31.04 20.05 13.62
CA GLU A 1168 -31.28 19.00 12.62
C GLU A 1168 -32.60 18.22 12.83
N LEU A 1169 -33.67 18.92 13.23
CA LEU A 1169 -34.96 18.34 13.57
C LEU A 1169 -35.86 18.07 12.37
N PHE A 1170 -35.62 18.70 11.22
CA PHE A 1170 -36.52 18.73 10.07
C PHE A 1170 -35.82 18.28 8.78
N ASN A 1171 -35.99 17.01 8.41
CA ASN A 1171 -35.55 16.54 7.09
C ASN A 1171 -36.30 17.29 5.98
N CYS A 1172 -35.57 18.13 5.26
CA CYS A 1172 -36.11 19.02 4.24
C CYS A 1172 -35.85 18.54 2.80
N TYR A 1173 -35.33 17.32 2.61
CA TYR A 1173 -34.96 16.74 1.31
C TYR A 1173 -36.11 16.71 0.29
N HIS A 1174 -37.35 16.57 0.76
CA HIS A 1174 -38.55 16.56 -0.08
C HIS A 1174 -39.22 17.93 -0.27
N GLU A 1175 -38.70 19.00 0.36
CA GLU A 1175 -39.24 20.35 0.16
C GLU A 1175 -38.84 20.95 -1.19
N ALA A 1176 -39.83 21.42 -1.96
CA ALA A 1176 -39.60 22.01 -3.28
C ALA A 1176 -38.63 23.22 -3.27
N LYS A 1177 -38.49 23.92 -2.13
CA LYS A 1177 -37.57 25.07 -1.97
C LYS A 1177 -36.09 24.66 -1.97
N TYR A 1178 -35.76 23.43 -1.56
CA TYR A 1178 -34.38 22.92 -1.52
C TYR A 1178 -34.04 21.99 -2.69
N ALA A 1179 -34.93 21.84 -3.68
CA ALA A 1179 -34.74 20.89 -4.78
C ALA A 1179 -33.48 21.12 -5.65
N ASP A 1180 -32.89 22.32 -5.65
CA ASP A 1180 -31.59 22.61 -6.28
C ASP A 1180 -30.40 22.46 -5.32
N ILE A 1181 -30.62 22.62 -4.00
CA ILE A 1181 -29.63 22.30 -2.95
C ILE A 1181 -29.41 20.79 -2.91
N VAL A 1182 -30.48 19.98 -2.93
CA VAL A 1182 -30.40 18.50 -3.01
C VAL A 1182 -29.47 18.08 -4.16
N LYS A 1183 -29.69 18.59 -5.38
CA LYS A 1183 -28.85 18.27 -6.55
C LYS A 1183 -27.38 18.69 -6.34
N THR A 1184 -27.16 19.83 -5.71
CA THR A 1184 -25.81 20.37 -5.44
C THR A 1184 -25.07 19.50 -4.43
N MET A 1185 -25.73 19.14 -3.33
CA MET A 1185 -25.17 18.29 -2.27
C MET A 1185 -24.98 16.85 -2.74
N THR A 1186 -25.92 16.27 -3.50
CA THR A 1186 -25.72 14.94 -4.11
C THR A 1186 -24.57 14.96 -5.11
N LYS A 1187 -24.42 16.03 -5.91
CA LYS A 1187 -23.28 16.15 -6.84
C LYS A 1187 -21.94 16.30 -6.11
N MET A 1188 -21.90 17.03 -5.00
CA MET A 1188 -20.75 17.16 -4.10
C MET A 1188 -20.37 15.82 -3.46
N LEU A 1189 -21.38 15.05 -3.02
CA LEU A 1189 -21.22 13.68 -2.53
C LEU A 1189 -20.60 12.77 -3.60
N GLU A 1190 -21.16 12.77 -4.81
CA GLU A 1190 -20.63 11.98 -5.94
C GLU A 1190 -19.19 12.37 -6.30
N ASP A 1191 -18.86 13.67 -6.35
CA ASP A 1191 -17.49 14.13 -6.64
C ASP A 1191 -16.50 13.70 -5.55
N LYS A 1192 -16.86 13.86 -4.27
CA LYS A 1192 -15.98 13.48 -3.16
C LYS A 1192 -15.82 11.96 -3.08
N MET A 1193 -16.87 11.18 -3.33
CA MET A 1193 -16.78 9.71 -3.44
C MET A 1193 -15.89 9.28 -4.61
N GLU A 1194 -16.00 9.91 -5.79
CA GLU A 1194 -15.14 9.60 -6.94
C GLU A 1194 -13.66 9.97 -6.69
N GLU A 1195 -13.40 11.10 -6.02
CA GLU A 1195 -12.06 11.53 -5.60
C GLU A 1195 -11.38 10.53 -4.66
N ILE A 1196 -12.09 10.09 -3.62
CA ILE A 1196 -11.55 9.16 -2.61
C ILE A 1196 -11.68 7.68 -3.03
N GLY A 1197 -12.25 7.42 -4.22
CA GLY A 1197 -12.45 6.08 -4.76
C GLY A 1197 -13.41 5.20 -3.96
N ASP A 1198 -14.42 5.80 -3.32
CA ASP A 1198 -15.54 5.10 -2.69
C ASP A 1198 -16.71 4.92 -3.69
N GLU A 1199 -17.50 3.87 -3.53
CA GLU A 1199 -18.54 3.51 -4.50
C GLU A 1199 -19.96 3.83 -3.97
N PRO A 1200 -20.77 4.64 -4.70
CA PRO A 1200 -22.09 5.05 -4.26
C PRO A 1200 -23.12 3.93 -4.40
N VAL A 1201 -23.83 3.70 -3.30
CA VAL A 1201 -24.96 2.76 -3.17
C VAL A 1201 -26.28 3.41 -3.65
N HIS A 1202 -26.33 4.73 -3.75
CA HIS A 1202 -27.47 5.48 -4.25
C HIS A 1202 -27.50 5.53 -5.79
N PRO A 1203 -28.67 5.69 -6.43
CA PRO A 1203 -28.76 5.93 -7.86
C PRO A 1203 -28.08 7.25 -8.24
N ARG A 1204 -27.00 7.19 -9.02
CA ARG A 1204 -26.25 8.38 -9.47
C ARG A 1204 -27.12 9.35 -10.28
N LEU A 1205 -26.82 10.64 -10.20
CA LEU A 1205 -27.39 11.69 -11.04
C LEU A 1205 -27.04 11.44 -12.52
N LEU A 1206 -28.05 11.54 -13.39
CA LEU A 1206 -27.86 11.40 -14.83
C LEU A 1206 -27.27 12.68 -15.44
N SER A 1207 -26.07 12.56 -16.03
CA SER A 1207 -25.26 13.64 -16.64
C SER A 1207 -25.80 14.20 -17.97
#